data_AF-W6UNH5-F1
#
_entry.id   AF-W6UNH5-F1
#
_cell.length_a   1.000
_cell.length_b   1.000
_cell.length_c   1.000
_cell.angle_alpha   90.00
_cell.angle_beta   90.00
_cell.angle_gamma   90.00
#
_symmetry.space_group_name_H-M   'P 1'
#
loop_
_entity.id
_entity.type
_entity.pdbx_description
1 polymer ?
#
loop_
_entity_poly.entity_id
_entity_poly.type
_entity_poly.pdbx_seq_one_letter_code
_entity_poly.pdbx_strand_id
1 'polypeptide(L)'
;MNVHVVFTRMWSCSLRPIISEMTNRLQASGLSARHVFQSIKPIEVGVMSKRDVEASLLKEVTRLRANLDASRREACGGVSMMDVANAAEIGILANLPTLSAVHNLRAHTGRIRTCTWAASDENLLSIGADNYICIWDVRSGLIRNIIDITMNQATAADSTPDLSVVFAGASVDGVVLWDINNVKMLSKCSHNTDVSAVLPLSSDGRSFVSGATDGVPRIWDVRQSRPFVCSMHGHESEISCVERHANEHTFVTGSDDAAVNLYDVRLDFPLASYNRTDAKSTTGDGFVSTENKYLNHSGMDDEGNNQITDEDAATTGVTGVGVSTSGRIIISGSRNGCIYIWDIFDLMSPVAVHREQGPVMALKMAHNKKGLAVITWGSAAQLQINGASPWPPKIGTYEQVVSHFDFHFHPLTFKQRFVYEGMIISSNVNFLLDIWYRTGGPIFFYCGNEGNILEFWNNTGFMFDIAPMFNALIVFAEHRYYGESTPFLNSFVQPYIGFLSIQEAMADFADLISVLKIQFNATSSPVIAFGGRFCDVYPNYFATSYGGMLAAYMRLRYPHIITGAVAASAPFKWVTGEEGLHPFFESIKEAYFNVSELCVPIIQAAYSEILRRSREGTSGLKNVTAELNLCTLLETGQDLDWMLRWSRNAFVVMSMMNYPYPSYGLPANPVNVSCNKAIEFGVQNPLAGLREAVGVLYDRSSELCFDYKTQYIDCADVTGCGLGNDSVAWDFQACTEIHLYDPSNATSNDLFPSLPKSLGDVDEYCFKKGGNPADPPSVKVARQAEIEAISGWLKEYENSRYDH
;
A
#
# COMPACT_ATOMS: atom_id res chain seq x y z
N MET A 1 33.47 -54.07 5.43
CA MET A 1 32.87 -55.42 5.48
C MET A 1 31.36 -55.27 5.54
N ASN A 2 30.61 -56.24 5.00
CA ASN A 2 29.14 -56.17 4.85
C ASN A 2 28.40 -56.87 6.01
N VAL A 3 27.06 -56.96 5.90
CA VAL A 3 26.10 -57.71 6.77
C VAL A 3 25.70 -56.90 8.03
N HIS A 4 24.45 -56.46 8.30
CA HIS A 4 23.07 -57.02 8.23
C HIS A 4 22.78 -58.02 9.40
N VAL A 5 21.57 -58.34 9.90
CA VAL A 5 20.13 -57.97 9.71
C VAL A 5 19.40 -58.43 11.02
N VAL A 6 18.26 -57.93 11.55
CA VAL A 6 17.26 -56.88 11.21
C VAL A 6 16.56 -56.38 12.51
N PHE A 7 15.50 -55.57 12.38
CA PHE A 7 14.64 -54.99 13.45
C PHE A 7 13.86 -55.98 14.35
N THR A 8 13.47 -55.49 15.55
CA THR A 8 12.03 -55.34 15.88
C THR A 8 11.77 -54.16 16.85
N ARG A 9 10.51 -53.72 16.97
CA ARG A 9 10.09 -52.43 17.59
C ARG A 9 9.79 -52.53 19.09
N MET A 10 10.01 -51.44 19.86
CA MET A 10 8.97 -50.64 20.53
C MET A 10 9.60 -49.48 21.37
N TRP A 11 8.76 -48.66 22.03
CA TRP A 11 9.08 -47.52 22.94
C TRP A 11 9.43 -46.15 22.32
N SER A 12 8.39 -45.52 21.77
CA SER A 12 7.93 -44.12 22.03
C SER A 12 8.91 -42.93 22.05
N CYS A 13 8.64 -41.97 21.17
CA CYS A 13 9.40 -40.74 20.89
C CYS A 13 9.46 -39.64 22.00
N SER A 14 9.09 -39.93 23.25
CA SER A 14 8.72 -38.90 24.24
C SER A 14 9.87 -38.12 24.93
N LEU A 15 11.14 -38.46 24.68
CA LEU A 15 12.29 -37.85 25.39
C LEU A 15 13.30 -37.08 24.51
N ARG A 16 13.26 -37.21 23.17
CA ARG A 16 14.14 -36.43 22.29
C ARG A 16 13.90 -34.91 22.36
N PRO A 17 12.65 -34.39 22.40
CA PRO A 17 12.40 -32.96 22.49
C PRO A 17 13.02 -32.34 23.76
N ILE A 18 12.87 -33.01 24.90
CA ILE A 18 13.30 -32.50 26.22
C ILE A 18 14.82 -32.36 26.30
N ILE A 19 15.58 -33.33 25.77
CA ILE A 19 17.05 -33.25 25.74
C ILE A 19 17.51 -32.15 24.77
N SER A 20 16.89 -32.06 23.59
CA SER A 20 17.16 -31.00 22.60
C SER A 20 16.92 -29.61 23.20
N GLU A 21 15.80 -29.41 23.89
CA GLU A 21 15.44 -28.12 24.47
C GLU A 21 16.30 -27.76 25.69
N MET A 22 16.69 -28.74 26.53
CA MET A 22 17.67 -28.51 27.59
C MET A 22 19.05 -28.10 27.05
N THR A 23 19.52 -28.72 25.96
CA THR A 23 20.79 -28.33 25.32
C THR A 23 20.70 -26.92 24.74
N ASN A 24 19.62 -26.59 24.03
CA ASN A 24 19.41 -25.24 23.47
C ASN A 24 19.31 -24.17 24.56
N ARG A 25 18.58 -24.43 25.67
CA ARG A 25 18.47 -23.50 26.81
C ARG A 25 19.80 -23.31 27.57
N LEU A 26 20.68 -24.32 27.57
CA LEU A 26 22.04 -24.19 28.12
C LEU A 26 22.98 -23.40 27.20
N GLN A 27 22.90 -23.57 25.87
CA GLN A 27 23.66 -22.72 24.94
C GLN A 27 23.20 -21.25 24.99
N ALA A 28 21.90 -21.00 25.15
CA ALA A 28 21.32 -19.66 25.31
C ALA A 28 21.71 -18.92 26.62
N SER A 29 22.53 -19.52 27.48
CA SER A 29 23.04 -18.91 28.72
C SER A 29 24.57 -18.81 28.79
N GLY A 30 25.26 -18.95 27.65
CA GLY A 30 26.68 -18.58 27.49
C GLY A 30 27.72 -19.50 28.15
N LEU A 31 27.30 -20.58 28.83
CA LEU A 31 28.20 -21.52 29.49
C LEU A 31 28.62 -22.66 28.54
N SER A 32 29.93 -22.86 28.36
CA SER A 32 30.43 -23.99 27.56
C SER A 32 30.14 -25.33 28.24
N ALA A 33 29.66 -26.31 27.47
CA ALA A 33 29.15 -27.59 27.97
C ALA A 33 30.19 -28.51 28.67
N ARG A 34 31.47 -28.12 28.72
CA ARG A 34 32.55 -28.93 29.32
C ARG A 34 32.50 -29.04 30.85
N HIS A 35 31.92 -28.07 31.56
CA HIS A 35 31.90 -28.08 33.04
C HIS A 35 30.69 -28.79 33.65
N VAL A 36 29.56 -28.89 32.94
CA VAL A 36 28.31 -29.46 33.49
C VAL A 36 28.40 -30.98 33.71
N PHE A 37 29.18 -31.69 32.88
CA PHE A 37 29.26 -33.16 32.92
C PHE A 37 30.21 -33.76 33.97
N GLN A 38 30.94 -32.94 34.74
CA GLN A 38 31.90 -33.45 35.75
C GLN A 38 31.34 -33.52 37.18
N SER A 39 30.15 -32.96 37.45
CA SER A 39 29.58 -32.86 38.81
C SER A 39 28.52 -33.92 39.15
N ILE A 40 28.04 -34.70 38.17
CA ILE A 40 27.05 -35.75 38.39
C ILE A 40 27.74 -37.02 38.90
N LYS A 41 27.75 -37.22 40.22
CA LYS A 41 28.02 -38.54 40.82
C LYS A 41 26.88 -39.52 40.52
N PRO A 42 27.15 -40.82 40.35
CA PRO A 42 26.11 -41.81 40.09
C PRO A 42 25.13 -41.89 41.26
N ILE A 43 23.84 -41.72 40.96
CA ILE A 43 22.74 -42.02 41.87
C ILE A 43 22.32 -43.46 41.59
N GLU A 44 22.27 -44.29 42.64
CA GLU A 44 21.88 -45.71 42.51
C GLU A 44 20.41 -45.84 42.08
N VAL A 45 20.12 -46.80 41.20
CA VAL A 45 18.81 -46.94 40.56
C VAL A 45 17.83 -47.67 41.48
N GLY A 46 17.23 -46.93 42.41
CA GLY A 46 15.95 -47.28 43.04
C GLY A 46 14.78 -46.89 42.12
N VAL A 47 13.74 -47.73 42.03
CA VAL A 47 12.57 -47.46 41.18
C VAL A 47 11.69 -46.37 41.80
N MET A 48 11.91 -45.12 41.37
CA MET A 48 11.09 -43.96 41.72
C MET A 48 9.93 -43.79 40.72
N SER A 49 8.76 -43.31 41.19
CA SER A 49 7.66 -42.98 40.27
C SER A 49 7.90 -41.63 39.59
N LYS A 50 7.18 -41.38 38.49
CA LYS A 50 7.26 -40.09 37.76
C LYS A 50 7.03 -38.87 38.67
N ARG A 51 6.09 -38.97 39.63
CA ARG A 51 5.80 -37.89 40.59
C ARG A 51 6.97 -37.62 41.53
N ASP A 52 7.71 -38.65 41.94
CA ASP A 52 8.84 -38.50 42.86
C ASP A 52 10.03 -37.84 42.14
N VAL A 53 10.24 -38.17 40.87
CA VAL A 53 11.22 -37.51 39.99
C VAL A 53 10.85 -36.05 39.78
N GLU A 54 9.58 -35.75 39.44
CA GLU A 54 9.07 -34.37 39.27
C GLU A 54 9.17 -33.56 40.58
N ALA A 55 8.86 -34.14 41.73
CA ALA A 55 9.00 -33.51 43.04
C ALA A 55 10.48 -33.23 43.41
N SER A 56 11.40 -34.16 43.10
CA SER A 56 12.83 -33.98 43.35
C SER A 56 13.43 -32.89 42.46
N LEU A 57 13.06 -32.86 41.16
CA LEU A 57 13.42 -31.80 40.23
C LEU A 57 12.88 -30.43 40.68
N LEU A 58 11.60 -30.35 41.07
CA LEU A 58 11.01 -29.10 41.55
C LEU A 58 11.70 -28.59 42.83
N LYS A 59 12.08 -29.49 43.74
CA LYS A 59 12.80 -29.18 44.97
C LYS A 59 14.20 -28.62 44.69
N GLU A 60 14.96 -29.23 43.77
CA GLU A 60 16.30 -28.76 43.43
C GLU A 60 16.28 -27.49 42.56
N VAL A 61 15.29 -27.31 41.67
CA VAL A 61 15.03 -26.03 40.97
C VAL A 61 14.69 -24.91 41.96
N THR A 62 13.90 -25.20 42.99
CA THR A 62 13.57 -24.23 44.04
C THR A 62 14.81 -23.87 44.88
N ARG A 63 15.66 -24.86 45.18
CA ARG A 63 16.96 -24.64 45.85
C ARG A 63 17.93 -23.81 45.01
N LEU A 64 18.02 -24.07 43.70
CA LEU A 64 18.85 -23.32 42.77
C LEU A 64 18.36 -21.87 42.61
N ARG A 65 17.03 -21.64 42.57
CA ARG A 65 16.47 -20.28 42.63
C ARG A 65 16.81 -19.57 43.94
N ALA A 66 16.65 -20.24 45.09
CA ALA A 66 17.01 -19.66 46.39
C ALA A 66 18.50 -19.28 46.48
N ASN A 67 19.40 -20.09 45.93
CA ASN A 67 20.82 -19.76 45.82
C ASN A 67 21.07 -18.58 44.87
N LEU A 68 20.36 -18.51 43.73
CA LEU A 68 20.49 -17.40 42.77
C LEU A 68 20.01 -16.06 43.38
N ASP A 69 18.91 -16.08 44.14
CA ASP A 69 18.37 -14.92 44.85
C ASP A 69 19.18 -14.56 46.11
N ALA A 70 19.97 -15.48 46.66
CA ALA A 70 20.98 -15.19 47.68
C ALA A 70 22.21 -14.50 47.07
N SER A 71 22.77 -15.05 45.98
CA SER A 71 23.89 -14.42 45.25
C SER A 71 23.53 -13.03 44.69
N ARG A 72 22.26 -12.78 44.37
CA ARG A 72 21.75 -11.45 44.01
C ARG A 72 21.72 -10.43 45.16
N ARG A 73 21.78 -10.87 46.43
CA ARG A 73 21.74 -9.97 47.60
C ARG A 73 23.12 -9.63 48.13
N GLU A 74 24.09 -10.54 48.01
CA GLU A 74 25.48 -10.29 48.44
C GLU A 74 26.29 -9.48 47.41
N ALA A 75 25.80 -9.31 46.17
CA ALA A 75 26.46 -8.51 45.12
C ALA A 75 26.19 -6.99 45.20
N CYS A 76 25.23 -6.54 46.02
CA CYS A 76 24.88 -5.11 46.14
C CYS A 76 25.67 -4.42 47.25
N GLY A 77 26.99 -4.31 47.08
CA GLY A 77 27.93 -3.85 48.10
C GLY A 77 28.99 -2.84 47.63
N GLY A 78 28.56 -1.65 47.20
CA GLY A 78 29.44 -0.47 47.10
C GLY A 78 30.27 -0.31 45.82
N VAL A 79 29.62 0.07 44.71
CA VAL A 79 30.24 0.78 43.56
C VAL A 79 29.31 1.95 43.20
N SER A 80 29.84 3.05 42.61
CA SER A 80 29.07 4.28 42.40
C SER A 80 28.02 4.19 41.27
N MET A 81 27.08 5.12 41.30
CA MET A 81 25.85 5.12 40.52
C MET A 81 26.03 5.85 39.17
N MET A 82 26.75 5.23 38.21
CA MET A 82 26.95 5.83 36.87
C MET A 82 26.88 4.90 35.64
N ASP A 83 26.99 3.57 35.79
CA ASP A 83 27.24 2.65 34.66
C ASP A 83 26.07 1.69 34.28
N VAL A 84 24.81 2.01 34.59
CA VAL A 84 23.66 1.11 34.28
C VAL A 84 22.53 1.82 33.52
N ALA A 85 22.76 2.08 32.22
CA ALA A 85 21.72 2.63 31.33
C ALA A 85 21.91 2.28 29.82
N ASN A 86 22.45 1.11 29.47
CA ASN A 86 22.73 0.76 28.06
C ASN A 86 22.52 -0.72 27.70
N ALA A 87 21.26 -1.17 27.73
CA ALA A 87 20.80 -2.37 27.03
C ALA A 87 19.51 -2.02 26.25
N ALA A 88 19.61 -1.92 24.94
CA ALA A 88 18.48 -1.57 24.07
C ALA A 88 17.76 -2.83 23.59
N GLU A 89 16.56 -3.10 24.12
CA GLU A 89 15.65 -4.06 23.50
C GLU A 89 14.98 -3.40 22.28
N ILE A 90 14.85 -4.14 21.17
CA ILE A 90 14.23 -3.62 19.93
C ILE A 90 12.73 -3.43 20.12
N GLY A 91 12.19 -2.36 19.54
CA GLY A 91 10.76 -2.08 19.47
C GLY A 91 9.94 -3.23 18.87
N ILE A 92 8.74 -3.39 19.39
CA ILE A 92 7.84 -4.51 19.14
C ILE A 92 7.16 -4.43 17.77
N LEU A 93 7.08 -5.57 17.06
CA LEU A 93 6.07 -5.77 15.99
C LEU A 93 4.69 -5.94 16.66
N ALA A 94 3.78 -4.98 16.46
CA ALA A 94 2.47 -4.92 17.13
C ALA A 94 1.30 -5.00 16.15
N ASN A 95 0.18 -5.61 16.58
CA ASN A 95 -1.09 -5.53 15.89
C ASN A 95 -1.95 -4.38 16.47
N LEU A 96 -2.55 -3.57 15.59
CA LEU A 96 -3.18 -2.29 15.94
C LEU A 96 -4.31 -2.36 17.00
N PRO A 97 -5.16 -3.41 17.09
CA PRO A 97 -6.23 -3.43 18.09
C PRO A 97 -5.78 -3.78 19.53
N THR A 98 -4.56 -4.29 19.72
CA THR A 98 -4.17 -4.94 20.99
C THR A 98 -2.84 -4.49 21.58
N LEU A 99 -1.97 -3.81 20.81
CA LEU A 99 -0.58 -3.50 21.19
C LEU A 99 0.25 -4.73 21.66
N SER A 100 -0.23 -5.94 21.35
CA SER A 100 0.41 -7.19 21.74
C SER A 100 1.57 -7.51 20.82
N ALA A 101 2.74 -7.84 21.40
CA ALA A 101 3.91 -8.22 20.62
C ALA A 101 3.67 -9.51 19.84
N VAL A 102 3.87 -9.45 18.52
CA VAL A 102 3.82 -10.61 17.62
C VAL A 102 5.12 -11.40 17.75
N HIS A 103 6.27 -10.73 17.67
CA HIS A 103 7.61 -11.31 17.79
C HIS A 103 8.55 -10.40 18.59
N ASN A 104 9.59 -10.98 19.21
CA ASN A 104 10.65 -10.26 19.91
C ASN A 104 12.01 -10.66 19.31
N LEU A 105 12.57 -9.77 18.49
CA LEU A 105 13.68 -10.07 17.59
C LEU A 105 15.03 -9.92 18.32
N ARG A 106 15.68 -11.05 18.64
CA ARG A 106 16.96 -11.08 19.41
C ARG A 106 18.07 -11.76 18.61
N ALA A 107 18.97 -10.95 18.05
CA ALA A 107 20.19 -11.40 17.36
C ALA A 107 21.41 -10.58 17.78
N HIS A 108 21.26 -9.25 17.79
CA HIS A 108 22.36 -8.36 18.13
C HIS A 108 22.78 -8.48 19.60
N THR A 109 24.09 -8.52 19.79
CA THR A 109 24.80 -8.52 21.08
C THR A 109 25.25 -7.11 21.48
N GLY A 110 25.23 -6.16 20.54
CA GLY A 110 25.42 -4.73 20.77
C GLY A 110 24.13 -3.92 20.57
N ARG A 111 24.18 -2.60 20.87
CA ARG A 111 23.05 -1.68 20.62
C ARG A 111 22.72 -1.65 19.13
N ILE A 112 21.44 -1.63 18.76
CA ILE A 112 21.02 -1.43 17.37
C ILE A 112 21.31 0.03 16.99
N ARG A 113 21.98 0.25 15.86
CA ARG A 113 22.29 1.58 15.31
C ARG A 113 21.16 2.11 14.43
N THR A 114 20.58 1.23 13.61
CA THR A 114 19.44 1.55 12.73
C THR A 114 18.63 0.30 12.39
N CYS A 115 17.38 0.49 12.01
CA CYS A 115 16.54 -0.50 11.37
C CYS A 115 15.69 0.15 10.26
N THR A 116 15.49 -0.58 9.16
CA THR A 116 14.68 -0.16 8.01
C THR A 116 13.81 -1.32 7.52
N TRP A 117 12.69 -1.00 6.88
CA TRP A 117 11.81 -1.99 6.26
C TRP A 117 12.28 -2.29 4.83
N ALA A 118 12.11 -3.53 4.39
CA ALA A 118 12.11 -3.84 2.97
C ALA A 118 10.89 -3.19 2.30
N ALA A 119 10.99 -2.80 1.02
CA ALA A 119 9.84 -2.20 0.33
C ALA A 119 8.66 -3.16 0.08
N SER A 120 8.83 -4.47 0.33
CA SER A 120 7.75 -5.45 0.34
C SER A 120 6.99 -5.53 1.67
N ASP A 121 7.43 -4.81 2.71
CA ASP A 121 6.98 -4.90 4.12
C ASP A 121 7.05 -6.32 4.74
N GLU A 122 7.49 -7.36 4.00
CA GLU A 122 7.60 -8.74 4.50
C GLU A 122 8.88 -9.00 5.31
N ASN A 123 9.90 -8.13 5.18
CA ASN A 123 11.20 -8.29 5.83
C ASN A 123 11.65 -6.98 6.50
N LEU A 124 12.39 -7.10 7.60
CA LEU A 124 13.04 -5.99 8.31
C LEU A 124 14.55 -6.17 8.25
N LEU A 125 15.30 -5.07 8.15
CA LEU A 125 16.77 -5.04 8.24
C LEU A 125 17.18 -4.28 9.50
N SER A 126 18.13 -4.80 10.27
CA SER A 126 18.71 -4.12 11.44
C SER A 126 20.24 -4.21 11.45
N ILE A 127 20.92 -3.14 11.92
CA ILE A 127 22.37 -3.14 12.16
C ILE A 127 22.65 -3.02 13.65
N GLY A 128 23.52 -3.87 14.18
CA GLY A 128 24.03 -3.76 15.55
C GLY A 128 25.41 -3.12 15.63
N ALA A 129 25.73 -2.55 16.78
CA ALA A 129 27.08 -2.11 17.16
C ALA A 129 28.05 -3.28 17.40
N ASP A 130 27.56 -4.52 17.29
CA ASP A 130 28.35 -5.74 17.14
C ASP A 130 28.81 -5.99 15.69
N ASN A 131 28.46 -5.09 14.77
CA ASN A 131 28.85 -5.09 13.35
C ASN A 131 28.34 -6.31 12.57
N TYR A 132 27.08 -6.69 12.84
CA TYR A 132 26.29 -7.53 11.95
C TYR A 132 25.11 -6.75 11.37
N ILE A 133 24.70 -7.11 10.16
CA ILE A 133 23.38 -6.77 9.61
C ILE A 133 22.52 -8.03 9.69
N CYS A 134 21.38 -7.95 10.36
CA CYS A 134 20.40 -9.04 10.42
C CYS A 134 19.20 -8.70 9.53
N ILE A 135 18.80 -9.66 8.70
CA ILE A 135 17.59 -9.59 7.86
C ILE A 135 16.57 -10.57 8.44
N TRP A 136 15.40 -10.06 8.76
CA TRP A 136 14.33 -10.77 9.47
C TRP A 136 13.13 -10.97 8.55
N ASP A 137 12.53 -12.16 8.56
CA ASP A 137 11.18 -12.35 8.02
C ASP A 137 10.15 -11.93 9.09
N VAL A 138 9.29 -10.97 8.73
CA VAL A 138 8.40 -10.28 9.68
C VAL A 138 7.23 -11.17 10.15
N ARG A 139 6.80 -12.12 9.30
CA ARG A 139 5.67 -13.03 9.61
C ARG A 139 6.08 -14.12 10.60
N SER A 140 7.28 -14.67 10.43
CA SER A 140 7.82 -15.75 11.26
C SER A 140 8.64 -15.28 12.47
N GLY A 141 9.15 -14.04 12.44
CA GLY A 141 10.05 -13.51 13.47
C GLY A 141 11.46 -14.12 13.44
N LEU A 142 11.79 -14.84 12.37
CA LEU A 142 13.06 -15.55 12.23
C LEU A 142 14.06 -14.73 11.41
N ILE A 143 15.34 -14.93 11.69
CA ILE A 143 16.43 -14.37 10.91
C ILE A 143 16.50 -15.13 9.58
N ARG A 144 16.27 -14.44 8.47
CA ARG A 144 16.42 -14.93 7.10
C ARG A 144 17.90 -14.95 6.67
N ASN A 145 18.67 -13.94 7.06
CA ASN A 145 20.10 -13.87 6.76
C ASN A 145 20.89 -13.00 7.76
N ILE A 146 22.20 -13.22 7.86
CA ILE A 146 23.14 -12.41 8.65
C ILE A 146 24.35 -12.07 7.77
N ILE A 147 24.69 -10.78 7.69
CA ILE A 147 25.88 -10.29 6.99
C ILE A 147 26.87 -9.78 8.04
N ASP A 148 28.08 -10.34 8.05
CA ASP A 148 29.20 -9.84 8.85
C ASP A 148 29.79 -8.59 8.19
N ILE A 149 29.76 -7.47 8.91
CA ILE A 149 30.30 -6.18 8.49
C ILE A 149 31.36 -5.66 9.49
N THR A 150 32.03 -6.57 10.21
CA THR A 150 33.07 -6.26 11.21
C THR A 150 34.21 -5.39 10.64
N MET A 151 34.55 -5.57 9.35
CA MET A 151 35.54 -4.75 8.65
C MET A 151 35.06 -3.32 8.37
N ASN A 152 33.74 -3.09 8.32
CA ASN A 152 33.12 -1.84 7.85
C ASN A 152 32.72 -0.91 9.01
N GLN A 153 32.27 -1.46 10.16
CA GLN A 153 31.69 -0.70 11.27
C GLN A 153 30.51 0.21 10.86
N ALA A 154 29.56 -0.32 10.08
CA ALA A 154 28.49 0.50 9.50
C ALA A 154 27.64 1.24 10.55
N THR A 155 27.32 2.48 10.20
CA THR A 155 26.51 3.47 10.93
C THR A 155 25.09 3.55 10.36
N ALA A 156 24.96 3.43 9.03
CA ALA A 156 23.69 3.44 8.32
C ALA A 156 23.58 2.28 7.32
N ALA A 157 22.36 1.84 7.02
CA ALA A 157 22.10 0.98 5.88
C ALA A 157 20.68 1.18 5.34
N ASP A 158 20.53 0.89 4.06
CA ASP A 158 19.23 0.72 3.41
C ASP A 158 19.32 -0.36 2.31
N SER A 159 18.19 -0.80 1.77
CA SER A 159 18.13 -1.95 0.84
C SER A 159 17.29 -1.69 -0.41
N THR A 160 17.60 -2.37 -1.51
CA THR A 160 16.77 -2.35 -2.71
C THR A 160 15.36 -2.87 -2.45
N PRO A 161 14.35 -2.44 -3.24
CA PRO A 161 12.96 -2.87 -3.05
C PRO A 161 12.75 -4.40 -3.08
N ASP A 162 13.58 -5.11 -3.85
CA ASP A 162 13.54 -6.56 -4.05
C ASP A 162 14.39 -7.36 -3.05
N LEU A 163 15.14 -6.69 -2.15
CA LEU A 163 16.16 -7.29 -1.28
C LEU A 163 17.24 -8.10 -2.03
N SER A 164 17.65 -7.66 -3.22
CA SER A 164 18.89 -8.16 -3.84
C SER A 164 20.15 -7.53 -3.24
N VAL A 165 20.12 -6.21 -2.91
CA VAL A 165 21.31 -5.45 -2.47
C VAL A 165 21.05 -4.64 -1.18
N VAL A 166 22.01 -4.68 -0.25
CA VAL A 166 22.12 -3.76 0.89
C VAL A 166 23.26 -2.77 0.67
N PHE A 167 23.02 -1.51 0.98
CA PHE A 167 24.03 -0.45 1.07
C PHE A 167 24.37 -0.26 2.54
N ALA A 168 25.63 -0.44 2.93
CA ALA A 168 26.09 -0.25 4.29
C ALA A 168 27.07 0.93 4.35
N GLY A 169 26.59 2.09 4.83
CA GLY A 169 27.38 3.30 5.06
C GLY A 169 28.16 3.21 6.36
N ALA A 170 29.42 3.60 6.33
CA ALA A 170 30.40 3.42 7.39
C ALA A 170 31.29 4.66 7.61
N SER A 171 31.90 4.70 8.79
CA SER A 171 32.90 5.70 9.17
C SER A 171 34.23 5.54 8.42
N VAL A 172 34.84 4.36 8.52
CA VAL A 172 36.21 4.10 8.02
C VAL A 172 36.26 3.84 6.51
N ASP A 173 35.18 3.29 5.95
CA ASP A 173 35.22 2.54 4.67
C ASP A 173 34.29 3.09 3.57
N GLY A 174 33.46 4.09 3.86
CA GLY A 174 32.50 4.67 2.92
C GLY A 174 31.22 3.84 2.78
N VAL A 175 30.76 3.58 1.56
CA VAL A 175 29.55 2.75 1.32
C VAL A 175 29.92 1.42 0.67
N VAL A 176 29.58 0.32 1.35
CA VAL A 176 29.81 -1.05 0.87
C VAL A 176 28.49 -1.66 0.43
N LEU A 177 28.46 -2.22 -0.79
CA LEU A 177 27.30 -2.89 -1.36
C LEU A 177 27.40 -4.40 -1.14
N TRP A 178 26.33 -5.02 -0.66
CA TRP A 178 26.25 -6.46 -0.38
C TRP A 178 25.10 -7.12 -1.13
N ASP A 179 25.40 -8.18 -1.88
CA ASP A 179 24.43 -9.14 -2.40
C ASP A 179 23.88 -9.97 -1.23
N ILE A 180 22.57 -9.89 -0.98
CA ILE A 180 21.90 -10.63 0.10
C ILE A 180 21.85 -12.13 -0.21
N ASN A 181 21.59 -12.50 -1.46
CA ASN A 181 21.34 -13.90 -1.85
C ASN A 181 22.63 -14.72 -1.83
N ASN A 182 23.76 -14.10 -2.15
CA ASN A 182 25.08 -14.73 -2.17
C ASN A 182 25.98 -14.34 -0.97
N VAL A 183 25.49 -13.49 -0.04
CA VAL A 183 26.23 -12.93 1.11
C VAL A 183 27.62 -12.43 0.72
N LYS A 184 27.66 -11.57 -0.30
CA LYS A 184 28.90 -11.18 -0.98
C LYS A 184 28.99 -9.67 -1.19
N MET A 185 30.11 -9.07 -0.80
CA MET A 185 30.45 -7.70 -1.19
C MET A 185 30.53 -7.57 -2.71
N LEU A 186 29.70 -6.70 -3.28
CA LEU A 186 29.63 -6.38 -4.71
C LEU A 186 30.60 -5.25 -5.08
N SER A 187 30.62 -4.19 -4.28
CA SER A 187 31.41 -2.98 -4.54
C SER A 187 31.67 -2.21 -3.23
N LYS A 188 32.67 -1.33 -3.26
CA LYS A 188 33.01 -0.39 -2.18
C LYS A 188 33.23 1.00 -2.78
N CYS A 189 32.42 1.95 -2.35
CA CYS A 189 32.48 3.35 -2.75
C CYS A 189 33.15 4.15 -1.64
N SER A 190 34.47 4.39 -1.79
CA SER A 190 35.28 5.07 -0.77
C SER A 190 34.76 6.49 -0.49
N HIS A 191 34.51 6.77 0.78
CA HIS A 191 34.17 8.09 1.29
C HIS A 191 35.35 8.60 2.16
N ASN A 192 35.59 9.91 2.20
CA ASN A 192 36.72 10.49 2.96
C ASN A 192 36.33 10.97 4.37
N THR A 193 35.08 10.74 4.74
CA THR A 193 34.35 11.30 5.88
C THR A 193 33.22 10.34 6.24
N ASP A 194 32.85 10.26 7.51
CA ASP A 194 31.91 9.24 8.00
C ASP A 194 30.53 9.35 7.33
N VAL A 195 30.03 8.23 6.80
CA VAL A 195 28.72 8.14 6.16
C VAL A 195 27.63 7.92 7.21
N SER A 196 26.79 8.93 7.39
CA SER A 196 25.72 9.00 8.38
C SER A 196 24.37 8.53 7.84
N ALA A 197 24.17 8.56 6.51
CA ALA A 197 22.94 8.09 5.87
C ALA A 197 23.18 7.55 4.44
N VAL A 198 22.33 6.60 4.00
CA VAL A 198 22.34 6.05 2.62
C VAL A 198 20.92 5.79 2.14
N LEU A 199 20.69 5.90 0.82
CA LEU A 199 19.39 5.67 0.18
C LEU A 199 19.58 5.15 -1.27
N PRO A 200 19.02 3.98 -1.66
CA PRO A 200 18.96 3.59 -3.07
C PRO A 200 18.05 4.51 -3.88
N LEU A 201 18.54 4.95 -5.04
CA LEU A 201 17.73 5.69 -6.01
C LEU A 201 17.02 4.72 -6.95
N SER A 202 17.79 3.80 -7.55
CA SER A 202 17.27 2.84 -8.53
C SER A 202 16.83 1.52 -7.89
N SER A 203 15.77 0.94 -8.47
CA SER A 203 15.26 -0.39 -8.10
C SER A 203 16.26 -1.52 -8.35
N ASP A 204 17.18 -1.37 -9.31
CA ASP A 204 18.23 -2.35 -9.65
C ASP A 204 19.44 -2.35 -8.69
N GLY A 205 19.44 -1.46 -7.68
CA GLY A 205 20.51 -1.35 -6.69
C GLY A 205 21.82 -0.77 -7.21
N ARG A 206 21.82 -0.10 -8.36
CA ARG A 206 23.04 0.38 -9.00
C ARG A 206 23.32 1.87 -8.84
N SER A 207 22.33 2.69 -8.53
CA SER A 207 22.56 4.08 -8.10
C SER A 207 21.95 4.40 -6.74
N PHE A 208 22.65 5.22 -5.96
CA PHE A 208 22.30 5.57 -4.58
C PHE A 208 22.85 6.94 -4.16
N VAL A 209 22.27 7.50 -3.10
CA VAL A 209 22.76 8.69 -2.39
C VAL A 209 23.49 8.26 -1.12
N SER A 210 24.60 8.92 -0.78
CA SER A 210 25.16 8.92 0.58
C SER A 210 25.11 10.32 1.20
N GLY A 211 24.59 10.42 2.42
CA GLY A 211 24.74 11.57 3.31
C GLY A 211 25.86 11.32 4.32
N ALA A 212 26.58 12.37 4.70
CA ALA A 212 27.78 12.25 5.51
C ALA A 212 27.97 13.42 6.50
N THR A 213 28.93 13.25 7.40
CA THR A 213 29.40 14.23 8.39
C THR A 213 29.91 15.56 7.82
N ASP A 214 30.18 15.64 6.51
CA ASP A 214 30.64 16.87 5.85
C ASP A 214 29.53 17.68 5.13
N GLY A 215 28.26 17.32 5.32
CA GLY A 215 27.12 18.06 4.78
C GLY A 215 26.93 17.97 3.26
N VAL A 216 27.73 17.16 2.57
CA VAL A 216 27.70 17.04 1.10
C VAL A 216 27.04 15.71 0.71
N PRO A 217 25.79 15.70 0.21
CA PRO A 217 25.21 14.48 -0.33
C PRO A 217 25.91 14.13 -1.64
N ARG A 218 26.15 12.84 -1.87
CA ARG A 218 26.90 12.35 -3.05
C ARG A 218 26.11 11.27 -3.79
N ILE A 219 26.09 11.38 -5.12
CA ILE A 219 25.44 10.42 -6.01
C ILE A 219 26.48 9.42 -6.53
N TRP A 220 26.09 8.15 -6.49
CA TRP A 220 26.92 7.03 -6.93
C TRP A 220 26.19 6.20 -7.98
N ASP A 221 26.93 5.63 -8.92
CA ASP A 221 26.45 4.69 -9.94
C ASP A 221 27.50 3.59 -10.19
N VAL A 222 27.28 2.40 -9.60
CA VAL A 222 28.21 1.26 -9.71
C VAL A 222 28.18 0.54 -11.06
N ARG A 223 27.41 1.03 -12.05
CA ARG A 223 27.58 0.62 -13.47
C ARG A 223 28.80 1.27 -14.10
N GLN A 224 29.29 2.38 -13.54
CA GLN A 224 30.37 3.18 -14.11
C GLN A 224 31.74 2.71 -13.60
N SER A 225 32.78 2.83 -14.45
CA SER A 225 34.16 2.45 -14.09
C SER A 225 34.79 3.32 -12.99
N ARG A 226 34.15 4.44 -12.66
CA ARG A 226 34.33 5.21 -11.43
C ARG A 226 32.94 5.40 -10.81
N PRO A 227 32.63 4.79 -9.66
CA PRO A 227 31.28 4.86 -9.11
C PRO A 227 30.80 6.24 -8.64
N PHE A 228 31.69 7.21 -8.42
CA PHE A 228 31.30 8.57 -8.03
C PHE A 228 30.78 9.35 -9.25
N VAL A 229 29.55 9.86 -9.16
CA VAL A 229 28.92 10.66 -10.23
C VAL A 229 29.06 12.15 -9.94
N CYS A 230 28.51 12.62 -8.81
CA CYS A 230 28.54 14.01 -8.41
C CYS A 230 28.37 14.19 -6.89
N SER A 231 28.62 15.41 -6.43
CA SER A 231 28.38 15.91 -5.09
C SER A 231 27.52 17.16 -5.18
N MET A 232 26.53 17.31 -4.31
CA MET A 232 25.73 18.54 -4.23
C MET A 232 26.14 19.37 -3.00
N HIS A 233 26.03 20.69 -3.10
CA HIS A 233 26.23 21.61 -1.99
C HIS A 233 24.89 22.09 -1.45
N GLY A 234 24.75 22.29 -0.13
CA GLY A 234 23.53 22.86 0.44
C GLY A 234 23.33 22.72 1.95
N HIS A 235 24.06 21.83 2.65
CA HIS A 235 24.11 21.80 4.12
C HIS A 235 25.43 22.34 4.67
N GLU A 236 25.37 22.86 5.89
CA GLU A 236 26.53 23.37 6.65
C GLU A 236 27.01 22.39 7.75
N SER A 237 26.31 21.27 7.96
CA SER A 237 26.60 20.25 8.98
C SER A 237 26.22 18.83 8.53
N GLU A 238 26.45 17.83 9.39
CA GLU A 238 26.18 16.41 9.14
C GLU A 238 24.76 16.15 8.59
N ILE A 239 24.65 15.34 7.53
CA ILE A 239 23.36 14.87 7.00
C ILE A 239 22.89 13.69 7.86
N SER A 240 21.93 13.89 8.74
CA SER A 240 21.43 12.88 9.66
C SER A 240 20.50 11.86 9.01
N CYS A 241 19.82 12.23 7.92
CA CYS A 241 18.80 11.40 7.28
C CYS A 241 18.58 11.76 5.81
N VAL A 242 18.16 10.75 5.01
CA VAL A 242 17.80 10.88 3.60
C VAL A 242 16.54 10.05 3.32
N GLU A 243 15.63 10.56 2.49
CA GLU A 243 14.38 9.90 2.10
C GLU A 243 14.10 10.16 0.61
N ARG A 244 13.57 9.14 -0.11
CA ARG A 244 13.23 9.30 -1.53
C ARG A 244 11.96 10.13 -1.70
N HIS A 245 11.97 11.04 -2.66
CA HIS A 245 10.80 11.82 -3.07
C HIS A 245 9.87 10.96 -3.96
N ALA A 246 8.80 11.54 -4.49
CA ALA A 246 7.79 10.83 -5.30
C ALA A 246 8.27 10.35 -6.68
N ASN A 247 9.48 10.71 -7.13
CA ASN A 247 10.08 10.24 -8.39
C ASN A 247 11.54 9.81 -8.20
N GLU A 248 12.06 8.99 -9.11
CA GLU A 248 13.42 8.40 -9.03
C GLU A 248 14.58 9.39 -9.22
N HIS A 249 14.31 10.69 -9.37
CA HIS A 249 15.31 11.72 -9.66
C HIS A 249 15.39 12.82 -8.60
N THR A 250 14.55 12.75 -7.56
CA THR A 250 14.54 13.71 -6.46
C THR A 250 14.56 13.02 -5.10
N PHE A 251 15.17 13.66 -4.12
CA PHE A 251 15.29 13.14 -2.76
C PHE A 251 15.38 14.29 -1.75
N VAL A 252 15.13 13.99 -0.49
CA VAL A 252 15.15 14.94 0.61
C VAL A 252 16.20 14.53 1.63
N THR A 253 16.97 15.50 2.13
CA THR A 253 17.91 15.33 3.24
C THR A 253 17.50 16.17 4.44
N GLY A 254 17.78 15.67 5.65
CA GLY A 254 17.79 16.46 6.88
C GLY A 254 19.20 16.49 7.46
N SER A 255 19.55 17.59 8.14
CA SER A 255 20.88 17.80 8.73
C SER A 255 20.81 18.36 10.15
N ASP A 256 21.89 18.20 10.91
CA ASP A 256 22.09 18.88 12.18
C ASP A 256 22.30 20.40 12.06
N ASP A 257 22.40 20.98 10.86
CA ASP A 257 22.27 22.43 10.61
C ASP A 257 20.82 22.96 10.73
N ALA A 258 19.88 22.07 11.05
CA ALA A 258 18.44 22.30 11.17
C ALA A 258 17.71 22.68 9.87
N ALA A 259 18.39 22.61 8.71
CA ALA A 259 17.75 22.67 7.41
C ALA A 259 17.23 21.29 6.97
N VAL A 260 16.19 21.33 6.15
CA VAL A 260 15.78 20.24 5.27
C VAL A 260 16.03 20.72 3.84
N ASN A 261 16.62 19.89 2.98
CA ASN A 261 16.92 20.26 1.59
C ASN A 261 16.28 19.26 0.62
N LEU A 262 15.63 19.76 -0.42
CA LEU A 262 15.10 19.00 -1.55
C LEU A 262 16.09 19.10 -2.72
N TYR A 263 16.54 17.96 -3.25
CA TYR A 263 17.49 17.90 -4.36
C TYR A 263 16.90 17.22 -5.59
N ASP A 264 17.46 17.55 -6.75
CA ASP A 264 17.33 16.81 -8.01
C ASP A 264 18.71 16.27 -8.40
N VAL A 265 18.82 14.99 -8.76
CA VAL A 265 20.10 14.34 -9.09
C VAL A 265 20.78 14.89 -10.35
N ARG A 266 20.10 15.77 -11.10
CA ARG A 266 20.60 16.48 -12.29
C ARG A 266 21.23 17.83 -11.96
N LEU A 267 21.21 18.26 -10.70
CA LEU A 267 21.74 19.54 -10.22
C LEU A 267 22.85 19.33 -9.17
N ASP A 268 23.65 20.36 -8.92
CA ASP A 268 24.72 20.41 -7.91
C ASP A 268 24.35 21.25 -6.66
N PHE A 269 23.11 21.72 -6.58
CA PHE A 269 22.52 22.51 -5.49
C PHE A 269 21.06 22.08 -5.22
N PRO A 270 20.47 22.36 -4.05
CA PRO A 270 19.08 22.01 -3.77
C PRO A 270 18.08 22.80 -4.61
N LEU A 271 16.99 22.15 -5.02
CA LEU A 271 15.80 22.82 -5.58
C LEU A 271 15.17 23.78 -4.56
N ALA A 272 15.20 23.41 -3.29
CA ALA A 272 14.61 24.16 -2.19
C ALA A 272 15.28 23.81 -0.86
N SER A 273 15.33 24.79 0.04
CA SER A 273 15.80 24.66 1.42
C SER A 273 14.72 25.16 2.38
N TYR A 274 14.52 24.43 3.48
CA TYR A 274 13.54 24.75 4.51
C TYR A 274 14.27 24.84 5.85
N ASN A 275 14.38 26.04 6.42
CA ASN A 275 15.05 26.31 7.69
C ASN A 275 14.26 27.35 8.51
N ARG A 276 14.51 27.43 9.80
CA ARG A 276 13.88 28.36 10.76
C ARG A 276 14.62 29.72 10.87
N THR A 277 15.80 29.84 10.27
CA THR A 277 16.80 30.89 10.59
C THR A 277 16.52 32.29 10.04
N ASP A 278 15.59 32.48 9.09
CA ASP A 278 15.30 33.81 8.53
C ASP A 278 14.45 34.74 9.43
N ALA A 279 14.22 34.33 10.68
CA ALA A 279 13.90 35.24 11.79
C ALA A 279 15.12 36.12 12.18
N LYS A 280 15.68 36.87 11.22
CA LYS A 280 16.82 37.78 11.43
C LYS A 280 16.48 38.85 12.46
N SER A 281 17.06 38.75 13.65
CA SER A 281 17.02 39.78 14.68
C SER A 281 17.60 41.09 14.12
N THR A 282 16.76 42.10 13.92
CA THR A 282 17.19 43.43 13.45
C THR A 282 17.79 44.24 14.61
N THR A 283 18.97 43.83 15.05
CA THR A 283 19.85 44.53 16.00
C THR A 283 21.26 44.54 15.40
N GLY A 284 21.83 45.74 15.20
CA GLY A 284 23.00 45.92 14.32
C GLY A 284 24.38 45.66 14.93
N ASP A 285 25.39 46.10 14.18
CA ASP A 285 26.80 46.29 14.60
C ASP A 285 27.61 45.06 15.01
N GLY A 286 27.73 44.12 14.06
CA GLY A 286 29.02 43.64 13.52
C GLY A 286 30.10 43.03 14.44
N PHE A 287 30.43 41.77 14.17
CA PHE A 287 31.82 41.29 14.06
C PHE A 287 31.88 40.08 13.10
N VAL A 288 33.07 39.63 12.72
CA VAL A 288 33.30 38.52 11.76
C VAL A 288 34.29 37.50 12.32
N SER A 289 34.15 36.25 11.88
CA SER A 289 35.09 35.10 11.95
C SER A 289 35.10 34.16 13.19
N THR A 290 34.94 32.86 12.89
CA THR A 290 35.61 31.65 13.46
C THR A 290 35.61 31.42 14.98
N GLU A 291 35.20 30.25 15.48
CA GLU A 291 35.88 28.95 15.29
C GLU A 291 34.98 27.72 15.46
N ASN A 292 35.35 26.59 14.84
CA ASN A 292 34.84 25.25 15.20
C ASN A 292 35.35 24.85 16.60
N LYS A 293 34.46 24.40 17.49
CA LYS A 293 34.84 23.71 18.74
C LYS A 293 33.84 22.62 19.15
N TYR A 294 34.20 21.38 18.84
CA TYR A 294 33.73 20.23 19.62
C TYR A 294 34.25 20.35 21.06
N LEU A 295 33.37 20.21 22.06
CA LEU A 295 33.79 19.92 23.44
C LEU A 295 32.80 18.96 24.11
N ASN A 296 33.36 17.98 24.82
CA ASN A 296 32.66 17.06 25.72
C ASN A 296 32.71 17.58 27.17
N HIS A 297 31.99 16.88 28.05
CA HIS A 297 32.12 16.85 29.52
C HIS A 297 31.38 17.89 30.38
N SER A 298 30.19 17.48 30.82
CA SER A 298 29.84 17.24 32.23
C SER A 298 30.34 18.22 33.31
N GLY A 299 29.40 19.01 33.84
CA GLY A 299 29.36 19.48 35.22
C GLY A 299 28.00 19.14 35.85
N MET A 300 27.91 18.99 37.17
CA MET A 300 26.65 18.81 37.88
C MET A 300 26.74 19.45 39.26
N ASP A 301 25.89 20.44 39.51
CA ASP A 301 25.86 21.26 40.72
C ASP A 301 25.02 20.60 41.82
N ASP A 302 25.53 20.59 43.07
CA ASP A 302 24.98 19.83 44.20
C ASP A 302 23.62 20.32 44.76
N GLU A 303 22.95 21.31 44.14
CA GLU A 303 21.70 21.91 44.66
C GLU A 303 20.40 21.51 43.92
N GLY A 304 20.46 20.62 42.93
CA GLY A 304 19.28 19.85 42.47
C GLY A 304 18.07 20.62 41.93
N ASN A 305 18.25 21.89 41.51
CA ASN A 305 17.20 22.73 40.93
C ASN A 305 17.26 22.70 39.40
N ASN A 306 16.24 22.13 38.74
CA ASN A 306 16.00 22.34 37.32
C ASN A 306 15.50 23.78 37.06
N GLN A 307 16.40 24.75 37.04
CA GLN A 307 16.17 25.98 36.26
C GLN A 307 16.52 25.67 34.81
N ILE A 308 15.51 25.64 33.95
CA ILE A 308 15.71 25.62 32.50
C ILE A 308 16.16 27.03 32.11
N THR A 309 17.45 27.21 31.82
CA THR A 309 17.97 28.44 31.19
C THR A 309 17.70 28.39 29.68
N ASP A 310 17.67 29.56 29.02
CA ASP A 310 17.42 29.67 27.57
C ASP A 310 18.58 29.13 26.68
N GLU A 311 19.49 28.33 27.24
CA GLU A 311 20.71 27.83 26.58
C GLU A 311 20.50 26.49 25.85
N ASP A 312 19.46 25.73 26.17
CA ASP A 312 19.05 24.50 25.45
C ASP A 312 18.59 24.76 23.99
N ALA A 313 18.53 26.03 23.56
CA ALA A 313 18.17 26.44 22.20
C ALA A 313 19.15 25.96 21.10
N ALA A 314 20.32 25.41 21.48
CA ALA A 314 21.45 25.15 20.59
C ALA A 314 21.40 23.84 19.78
N THR A 315 20.40 22.95 19.96
CA THR A 315 20.27 21.73 19.15
C THR A 315 18.91 21.63 18.45
N THR A 316 18.79 22.31 17.31
CA THR A 316 17.60 22.26 16.44
C THR A 316 17.70 21.26 15.28
N GLY A 317 18.79 20.49 15.23
CA GLY A 317 19.07 19.54 14.15
C GLY A 317 17.95 18.56 13.82
N VAL A 318 17.82 18.21 12.55
CA VAL A 318 16.83 17.27 12.03
C VAL A 318 17.25 15.84 12.40
N THR A 319 16.31 15.01 12.85
CA THR A 319 16.56 13.61 13.26
C THR A 319 15.84 12.57 12.40
N GLY A 320 15.08 13.01 11.41
CA GLY A 320 14.38 12.15 10.48
C GLY A 320 13.52 12.95 9.52
N VAL A 321 13.36 12.46 8.29
CA VAL A 321 12.52 13.06 7.25
C VAL A 321 11.56 12.03 6.65
N GLY A 322 10.40 12.49 6.19
CA GLY A 322 9.41 11.68 5.48
C GLY A 322 8.73 12.51 4.39
N VAL A 323 8.60 11.96 3.19
CA VAL A 323 7.95 12.63 2.04
C VAL A 323 6.60 11.95 1.72
N SER A 324 5.53 12.73 1.58
CA SER A 324 4.18 12.25 1.24
C SER A 324 4.13 11.54 -0.13
N THR A 325 3.08 10.74 -0.37
CA THR A 325 2.87 10.03 -1.64
C THR A 325 2.96 10.95 -2.86
N SER A 326 2.34 12.13 -2.77
CA SER A 326 2.32 13.18 -3.80
C SER A 326 3.59 14.04 -3.87
N GLY A 327 4.61 13.79 -3.05
CA GLY A 327 5.84 14.60 -2.98
C GLY A 327 5.69 15.98 -2.33
N ARG A 328 4.51 16.61 -2.37
CA ARG A 328 4.32 18.01 -1.94
C ARG A 328 4.66 18.26 -0.47
N ILE A 329 4.38 17.31 0.41
CA ILE A 329 4.55 17.50 1.87
C ILE A 329 5.78 16.77 2.35
N ILE A 330 6.70 17.53 2.97
CA ILE A 330 7.87 17.02 3.66
C ILE A 330 7.64 17.16 5.16
N ILE A 331 7.82 16.08 5.91
CA ILE A 331 7.76 16.06 7.38
C ILE A 331 9.18 15.90 7.91
N SER A 332 9.58 16.68 8.91
CA SER A 332 10.87 16.53 9.59
C SER A 332 10.78 16.56 11.11
N GLY A 333 11.40 15.59 11.78
CA GLY A 333 11.56 15.57 13.24
C GLY A 333 12.81 16.35 13.66
N SER A 334 12.77 17.04 14.80
CA SER A 334 13.90 17.82 15.32
C SER A 334 14.23 17.49 16.78
N ARG A 335 15.52 17.56 17.12
CA ARG A 335 16.04 17.43 18.51
C ARG A 335 15.36 18.40 19.49
N ASN A 336 14.80 19.51 19.02
CA ASN A 336 14.07 20.48 19.84
C ASN A 336 12.66 20.03 20.30
N GLY A 337 12.23 18.80 19.97
CA GLY A 337 10.94 18.23 20.35
C GLY A 337 9.78 18.61 19.42
N CYS A 338 10.05 19.25 18.28
CA CYS A 338 9.04 19.54 17.27
C CYS A 338 9.11 18.57 16.08
N ILE A 339 7.94 18.32 15.48
CA ILE A 339 7.78 17.77 14.14
C ILE A 339 7.29 18.91 13.26
N TYR A 340 8.02 19.22 12.21
CA TYR A 340 7.71 20.26 11.22
C TYR A 340 7.06 19.63 10.00
N ILE A 341 6.05 20.31 9.44
CA ILE A 341 5.37 19.92 8.21
C ILE A 341 5.55 21.06 7.21
N TRP A 342 6.30 20.80 6.16
CA TRP A 342 6.66 21.74 5.10
C TRP A 342 5.88 21.42 3.83
N ASP A 343 5.54 22.46 3.09
CA ASP A 343 5.00 22.40 1.73
C ASP A 343 6.13 22.79 0.78
N ILE A 344 6.43 22.00 -0.26
CA ILE A 344 7.53 22.31 -1.17
C ILE A 344 7.38 23.66 -1.89
N PHE A 345 6.19 24.25 -1.92
CA PHE A 345 5.91 25.57 -2.47
C PHE A 345 5.93 26.72 -1.43
N ASP A 346 6.02 26.42 -0.12
CA ASP A 346 6.18 27.44 0.94
C ASP A 346 7.57 27.31 1.59
N LEU A 347 8.52 28.07 1.05
CA LEU A 347 9.90 28.11 1.54
C LEU A 347 10.05 29.03 2.78
N MET A 348 9.01 29.76 3.17
CA MET A 348 9.09 30.80 4.21
C MET A 348 8.78 30.28 5.60
N SER A 349 7.88 29.29 5.72
CA SER A 349 7.52 28.74 7.03
C SER A 349 6.89 27.34 6.95
N PRO A 350 7.01 26.51 8.01
CA PRO A 350 6.32 25.24 8.08
C PRO A 350 4.81 25.46 8.20
N VAL A 351 4.03 24.83 7.31
CA VAL A 351 2.57 24.94 7.25
C VAL A 351 1.90 24.41 8.54
N ALA A 352 2.54 23.46 9.22
CA ALA A 352 2.18 23.06 10.57
C ALA A 352 3.40 22.63 11.41
N VAL A 353 3.26 22.75 12.73
CA VAL A 353 4.25 22.26 13.70
C VAL A 353 3.53 21.50 14.80
N HIS A 354 3.92 20.24 15.02
CA HIS A 354 3.53 19.47 16.19
C HIS A 354 4.64 19.53 17.25
N ARG A 355 4.30 19.40 18.54
CA ARG A 355 5.26 19.40 19.65
C ARG A 355 5.03 18.17 20.53
N GLU A 356 6.07 17.37 20.63
CA GLU A 356 6.15 16.19 21.48
C GLU A 356 6.50 16.54 22.93
N GLN A 357 6.38 15.55 23.82
CA GLN A 357 6.71 15.71 25.25
C GLN A 357 8.23 15.76 25.54
N GLY A 358 9.07 15.54 24.53
CA GLY A 358 10.53 15.60 24.61
C GLY A 358 11.18 15.57 23.22
N PRO A 359 12.52 15.69 23.15
CA PRO A 359 13.31 15.64 21.90
C PRO A 359 12.88 14.53 20.95
N VAL A 360 12.66 14.85 19.66
CA VAL A 360 12.42 13.83 18.63
C VAL A 360 13.78 13.24 18.24
N MET A 361 13.99 11.98 18.59
CA MET A 361 15.27 11.28 18.40
C MET A 361 15.35 10.54 17.06
N ALA A 362 14.19 10.17 16.49
CA ALA A 362 14.07 9.64 15.14
C ALA A 362 12.65 9.86 14.61
N LEU A 363 12.54 10.06 13.29
CA LEU A 363 11.28 10.12 12.55
C LEU A 363 11.42 9.37 11.22
N LYS A 364 10.49 8.46 10.91
CA LYS A 364 10.47 7.71 9.64
C LYS A 364 9.03 7.43 9.22
N MET A 365 8.74 7.57 7.93
CA MET A 365 7.46 7.19 7.34
C MET A 365 7.55 5.78 6.72
N ALA A 366 6.46 5.01 6.80
CA ALA A 366 6.36 3.69 6.17
C ALA A 366 6.46 3.80 4.64
N HIS A 367 6.93 2.73 3.96
CA HIS A 367 7.10 2.73 2.49
C HIS A 367 5.81 3.02 1.73
N ASN A 368 4.69 2.47 2.21
CA ASN A 368 3.34 2.73 1.68
C ASN A 368 2.82 4.17 1.92
N LYS A 369 3.60 5.02 2.60
CA LYS A 369 3.30 6.42 2.97
C LYS A 369 2.01 6.62 3.80
N LYS A 370 1.41 5.55 4.33
CA LYS A 370 0.17 5.53 5.12
C LYS A 370 0.40 5.36 6.63
N GLY A 371 1.59 5.71 7.14
CA GLY A 371 1.86 5.75 8.57
C GLY A 371 3.20 6.39 8.92
N LEU A 372 3.24 7.06 10.08
CA LEU A 372 4.41 7.76 10.62
C LEU A 372 4.85 7.11 11.93
N ALA A 373 6.16 6.85 12.05
CA ALA A 373 6.82 6.38 13.26
C ALA A 373 7.68 7.51 13.85
N VAL A 374 7.49 7.80 15.13
CA VAL A 374 8.22 8.84 15.88
C VAL A 374 8.76 8.27 17.18
N ILE A 375 10.02 8.57 17.51
CA ILE A 375 10.67 8.17 18.77
C ILE A 375 11.09 9.43 19.53
N THR A 376 10.69 9.54 20.80
CA THR A 376 10.96 10.70 21.66
C THR A 376 11.72 10.34 22.94
N TRP A 377 12.46 11.31 23.50
CA TRP A 377 13.25 11.12 24.72
C TRP A 377 12.40 11.36 25.98
N GLY A 378 12.45 10.44 26.96
CA GLY A 378 11.63 10.49 28.17
C GLY A 378 11.85 9.26 29.08
N SER A 379 11.12 9.19 30.21
CA SER A 379 11.29 8.14 31.24
C SER A 379 10.96 6.71 30.77
N ALA A 380 10.25 6.59 29.65
CA ALA A 380 10.44 5.51 28.69
C ALA A 380 10.44 6.15 27.29
N ALA A 381 11.34 5.73 26.41
CA ALA A 381 11.31 6.18 25.01
C ALA A 381 10.06 5.62 24.33
N GLN A 382 9.14 6.50 23.91
CA GLN A 382 7.87 6.09 23.31
C GLN A 382 8.00 6.05 21.80
N LEU A 383 7.64 4.91 21.21
CA LEU A 383 7.39 4.77 19.78
C LEU A 383 5.90 5.02 19.52
N GLN A 384 5.59 6.15 18.89
CA GLN A 384 4.25 6.39 18.37
C GLN A 384 4.18 5.89 16.92
N ILE A 385 3.20 5.03 16.61
CA ILE A 385 2.90 4.57 15.25
C ILE A 385 1.47 4.99 14.92
N ASN A 386 1.31 6.01 14.09
CA ASN A 386 -0.01 6.38 13.56
C ASN A 386 -0.30 5.47 12.35
N GLY A 387 -1.01 4.37 12.59
CA GLY A 387 -1.33 3.31 11.62
C GLY A 387 -2.49 3.62 10.66
N ALA A 388 -2.70 4.89 10.35
CA ALA A 388 -3.63 5.37 9.33
C ALA A 388 -2.91 6.40 8.46
N SER A 389 -3.39 6.57 7.22
CA SER A 389 -2.94 7.64 6.32
C SER A 389 -2.74 8.96 7.09
N PRO A 390 -1.61 9.69 6.91
CA PRO A 390 -1.40 10.96 7.61
C PRO A 390 -2.56 11.95 7.39
N TRP A 391 -3.28 11.79 6.29
CA TRP A 391 -4.58 12.39 6.03
C TRP A 391 -5.63 11.27 5.92
N PRO A 392 -6.41 10.97 6.98
CA PRO A 392 -7.64 10.23 6.81
C PRO A 392 -8.67 11.17 6.13
N PRO A 393 -9.27 10.76 5.00
CA PRO A 393 -10.19 11.60 4.23
C PRO A 393 -11.26 12.27 5.10
N LYS A 394 -11.55 13.55 4.86
CA LYS A 394 -12.69 14.21 5.52
C LYS A 394 -13.97 13.74 4.85
N ILE A 395 -14.74 12.93 5.56
CA ILE A 395 -16.07 12.49 5.11
C ILE A 395 -17.09 13.58 5.45
N GLY A 396 -17.75 14.11 4.43
CA GLY A 396 -18.93 14.95 4.53
C GLY A 396 -20.20 14.20 4.12
N THR A 397 -21.35 14.71 4.55
CA THR A 397 -22.66 14.24 4.09
C THR A 397 -23.52 15.44 3.69
N TYR A 398 -24.15 15.36 2.53
CA TYR A 398 -25.11 16.33 2.03
C TYR A 398 -26.53 15.75 2.04
N GLU A 399 -27.53 16.55 2.41
CA GLU A 399 -28.95 16.15 2.40
C GLU A 399 -29.51 16.34 0.99
N GLN A 400 -29.26 15.36 0.13
CA GLN A 400 -29.60 15.33 -1.29
C GLN A 400 -31.07 14.95 -1.50
N VAL A 401 -31.75 15.47 -2.52
CA VAL A 401 -33.14 15.08 -2.81
C VAL A 401 -33.25 13.67 -3.37
N VAL A 402 -34.32 12.94 -3.02
CA VAL A 402 -34.55 11.57 -3.50
C VAL A 402 -34.77 11.50 -5.02
N SER A 403 -35.36 12.55 -5.61
CA SER A 403 -35.48 12.72 -7.05
C SER A 403 -35.32 14.19 -7.42
N HIS A 404 -34.62 14.47 -8.53
CA HIS A 404 -34.57 15.79 -9.15
C HIS A 404 -35.66 16.01 -10.21
N PHE A 405 -36.36 14.93 -10.61
CA PHE A 405 -37.29 14.95 -11.75
C PHE A 405 -38.75 14.64 -11.39
N ASP A 406 -39.05 13.98 -10.28
CA ASP A 406 -40.41 13.82 -9.76
C ASP A 406 -40.66 14.63 -8.47
N PHE A 407 -41.30 15.79 -8.67
CA PHE A 407 -41.66 16.74 -7.63
C PHE A 407 -42.65 16.20 -6.58
N HIS A 408 -43.34 15.07 -6.81
CA HIS A 408 -44.19 14.45 -5.78
C HIS A 408 -43.40 13.91 -4.58
N PHE A 409 -42.10 13.61 -4.76
CA PHE A 409 -41.24 13.12 -3.68
C PHE A 409 -40.53 14.23 -2.91
N HIS A 410 -40.68 15.51 -3.27
CA HIS A 410 -40.14 16.59 -2.46
C HIS A 410 -41.00 16.80 -1.18
N PRO A 411 -40.39 17.05 -0.01
CA PRO A 411 -38.97 17.31 0.24
C PRO A 411 -38.25 16.09 0.88
N LEU A 412 -38.45 14.87 0.37
CA LEU A 412 -37.71 13.70 0.85
C LEU A 412 -36.23 13.83 0.44
N THR A 413 -35.35 13.74 1.42
CA THR A 413 -33.90 13.77 1.24
C THR A 413 -33.25 12.47 1.74
N PHE A 414 -32.01 12.24 1.29
CA PHE A 414 -31.11 11.22 1.80
C PHE A 414 -29.70 11.78 1.95
N LYS A 415 -28.85 11.05 2.67
CA LYS A 415 -27.45 11.45 2.86
C LYS A 415 -26.58 10.96 1.71
N GLN A 416 -26.28 11.85 0.78
CA GLN A 416 -25.18 11.64 -0.16
C GLN A 416 -23.86 11.87 0.55
N ARG A 417 -22.95 10.91 0.48
CA ARG A 417 -21.60 11.01 1.02
C ARG A 417 -20.69 11.75 0.04
N PHE A 418 -19.80 12.57 0.56
CA PHE A 418 -18.68 13.11 -0.21
C PHE A 418 -17.42 13.13 0.63
N VAL A 419 -16.27 13.22 -0.02
CA VAL A 419 -14.97 13.13 0.60
C VAL A 419 -14.09 14.26 0.09
N TYR A 420 -13.31 14.88 0.97
CA TYR A 420 -12.46 16.03 0.64
C TYR A 420 -11.20 16.04 1.50
N GLU A 421 -10.19 16.80 1.06
CA GLU A 421 -8.99 17.06 1.85
C GLU A 421 -9.21 18.29 2.76
N GLY A 422 -8.65 18.32 3.97
CA GLY A 422 -8.91 19.43 4.88
C GLY A 422 -8.01 19.52 6.12
N MET A 423 -7.39 20.69 6.32
CA MET A 423 -6.47 20.93 7.42
C MET A 423 -7.16 21.38 8.73
N ILE A 424 -6.33 21.59 9.74
CA ILE A 424 -6.69 21.84 11.14
C ILE A 424 -7.23 23.26 11.33
N ILE A 425 -8.30 23.39 12.12
CA ILE A 425 -8.86 24.67 12.54
C ILE A 425 -7.82 25.44 13.38
N SER A 426 -7.28 26.52 12.82
CA SER A 426 -6.69 27.58 13.64
C SER A 426 -7.81 28.26 14.43
N SER A 427 -7.65 28.39 15.75
CA SER A 427 -8.71 28.76 16.70
C SER A 427 -9.31 30.17 16.54
N ASN A 428 -8.86 30.93 15.54
CA ASN A 428 -9.35 32.27 15.19
C ASN A 428 -10.00 32.37 13.78
N VAL A 429 -10.15 31.27 13.03
CA VAL A 429 -10.73 31.32 11.66
C VAL A 429 -11.70 30.16 11.38
N ASN A 430 -12.98 30.48 11.17
CA ASN A 430 -14.05 29.51 10.90
C ASN A 430 -14.18 29.12 9.41
N PHE A 431 -13.07 28.81 8.74
CA PHE A 431 -13.08 28.34 7.34
C PHE A 431 -12.42 26.97 7.21
N LEU A 432 -13.15 26.03 6.60
CA LEU A 432 -12.58 24.77 6.13
C LEU A 432 -11.76 25.06 4.86
N LEU A 433 -10.48 24.74 4.88
CA LEU A 433 -9.61 24.83 3.72
C LEU A 433 -8.82 23.53 3.56
N ASP A 434 -8.85 23.01 2.33
CA ASP A 434 -7.92 22.03 1.80
C ASP A 434 -6.49 22.61 1.87
N ILE A 435 -5.50 21.77 2.21
CA ILE A 435 -4.09 22.17 2.32
C ILE A 435 -3.54 22.80 1.02
N TRP A 436 -4.04 22.36 -0.13
CA TRP A 436 -3.61 22.79 -1.45
C TRP A 436 -4.42 23.97 -1.98
N TYR A 437 -5.66 24.14 -1.54
CA TYR A 437 -6.53 25.19 -2.07
C TYR A 437 -6.02 26.59 -1.74
N ARG A 438 -6.10 27.48 -2.73
CA ARG A 438 -5.91 28.94 -2.60
C ARG A 438 -7.02 29.62 -3.38
N THR A 439 -7.54 30.73 -2.86
CA THR A 439 -8.70 31.44 -3.43
C THR A 439 -8.53 31.73 -4.93
N GLY A 440 -9.40 31.17 -5.76
CA GLY A 440 -9.35 31.27 -7.22
C GLY A 440 -8.74 30.05 -7.94
N GLY A 441 -8.17 29.09 -7.21
CA GLY A 441 -7.84 27.77 -7.74
C GLY A 441 -9.10 26.97 -8.13
N PRO A 442 -8.96 25.93 -8.98
CA PRO A 442 -10.09 25.12 -9.42
C PRO A 442 -10.60 24.19 -8.31
N ILE A 443 -11.81 23.66 -8.49
CA ILE A 443 -12.28 22.46 -7.78
C ILE A 443 -12.00 21.26 -8.68
N PHE A 444 -11.23 20.30 -8.18
CA PHE A 444 -11.02 18.99 -8.80
C PHE A 444 -12.05 18.03 -8.22
N PHE A 445 -13.10 17.77 -9.00
CA PHE A 445 -14.28 17.05 -8.56
C PHE A 445 -14.33 15.66 -9.20
N TYR A 446 -14.07 14.60 -8.44
CA TYR A 446 -14.24 13.23 -8.91
C TYR A 446 -15.73 12.85 -8.91
N CYS A 447 -16.26 12.51 -10.08
CA CYS A 447 -17.57 11.90 -10.23
C CYS A 447 -17.50 10.44 -9.83
N GLY A 448 -17.93 10.12 -8.60
CA GLY A 448 -18.03 8.75 -8.11
C GLY A 448 -18.88 7.88 -9.02
N ASN A 449 -18.52 6.60 -9.09
CA ASN A 449 -19.07 5.63 -10.01
C ASN A 449 -19.52 4.36 -9.27
N GLU A 450 -19.36 3.18 -9.85
CA GLU A 450 -20.02 1.93 -9.43
C GLU A 450 -19.46 1.25 -8.15
N GLY A 451 -19.11 2.04 -7.12
CA GLY A 451 -18.62 1.51 -5.86
C GLY A 451 -18.39 2.56 -4.77
N ASN A 452 -17.86 2.10 -3.64
CA ASN A 452 -17.56 2.91 -2.46
C ASN A 452 -16.54 4.03 -2.76
N ILE A 453 -16.89 5.28 -2.48
CA ILE A 453 -16.06 6.45 -2.83
C ILE A 453 -14.67 6.46 -2.19
N LEU A 454 -14.50 5.75 -1.06
CA LEU A 454 -13.20 5.62 -0.39
C LEU A 454 -12.22 4.72 -1.16
N GLU A 455 -12.71 3.84 -2.03
CA GLU A 455 -11.86 3.08 -2.96
C GLU A 455 -11.29 4.03 -4.02
N PHE A 456 -12.13 4.82 -4.69
CA PHE A 456 -11.67 5.80 -5.68
C PHE A 456 -10.73 6.87 -5.09
N TRP A 457 -10.98 7.33 -3.86
CA TRP A 457 -10.08 8.22 -3.11
C TRP A 457 -8.67 7.63 -2.92
N ASN A 458 -8.56 6.36 -2.50
CA ASN A 458 -7.26 5.71 -2.30
C ASN A 458 -6.48 5.49 -3.60
N ASN A 459 -7.17 5.48 -4.74
CA ASN A 459 -6.68 4.92 -5.99
C ASN A 459 -6.42 6.00 -7.07
N THR A 460 -7.00 7.20 -6.93
CA THR A 460 -6.89 8.27 -7.93
C THR A 460 -5.74 9.24 -7.61
N GLY A 461 -4.54 8.68 -7.42
CA GLY A 461 -3.33 9.41 -7.02
C GLY A 461 -3.06 10.68 -7.83
N PHE A 462 -3.25 10.61 -9.15
CA PHE A 462 -3.02 11.72 -10.08
C PHE A 462 -3.70 13.05 -9.68
N MET A 463 -4.93 13.01 -9.15
CA MET A 463 -5.60 14.25 -8.69
C MET A 463 -4.82 14.93 -7.55
N PHE A 464 -4.27 14.15 -6.63
CA PHE A 464 -3.45 14.62 -5.50
C PHE A 464 -2.05 15.07 -5.94
N ASP A 465 -1.53 14.51 -7.03
CA ASP A 465 -0.23 14.89 -7.62
C ASP A 465 -0.31 16.24 -8.35
N ILE A 466 -1.40 16.50 -9.09
CA ILE A 466 -1.57 17.75 -9.84
C ILE A 466 -2.33 18.86 -9.11
N ALA A 467 -3.20 18.58 -8.13
CA ALA A 467 -3.87 19.62 -7.34
C ALA A 467 -2.92 20.69 -6.77
N PRO A 468 -1.70 20.36 -6.33
CA PRO A 468 -0.73 21.35 -5.90
C PRO A 468 -0.34 22.38 -6.95
N MET A 469 -0.15 21.95 -8.21
CA MET A 469 0.24 22.82 -9.33
C MET A 469 -0.82 23.87 -9.66
N PHE A 470 -2.09 23.55 -9.40
CA PHE A 470 -3.24 24.41 -9.68
C PHE A 470 -3.79 25.13 -8.45
N ASN A 471 -3.27 24.84 -7.25
CA ASN A 471 -3.87 25.20 -5.96
C ASN A 471 -5.34 24.76 -5.86
N ALA A 472 -5.63 23.53 -6.29
CA ALA A 472 -6.99 23.01 -6.39
C ALA A 472 -7.57 22.58 -5.03
N LEU A 473 -8.89 22.66 -4.91
CA LEU A 473 -9.68 21.98 -3.88
C LEU A 473 -10.06 20.58 -4.39
N ILE A 474 -9.72 19.52 -3.67
CA ILE A 474 -10.11 18.15 -4.01
C ILE A 474 -11.45 17.75 -3.36
N VAL A 475 -12.37 17.26 -4.19
CA VAL A 475 -13.65 16.67 -3.77
C VAL A 475 -13.89 15.37 -4.55
N PHE A 476 -14.31 14.33 -3.85
CA PHE A 476 -14.81 13.06 -4.40
C PHE A 476 -16.27 12.88 -3.94
N ALA A 477 -17.23 12.95 -4.85
CA ALA A 477 -18.63 12.77 -4.51
C ALA A 477 -19.07 11.32 -4.73
N GLU A 478 -19.73 10.69 -3.75
CA GLU A 478 -20.25 9.34 -3.92
C GLU A 478 -21.52 9.35 -4.77
N HIS A 479 -21.67 8.31 -5.59
CA HIS A 479 -22.83 8.10 -6.44
C HIS A 479 -24.00 7.56 -5.61
N ARG A 480 -25.22 8.04 -5.86
CA ARG A 480 -26.43 7.46 -5.24
C ARG A 480 -26.50 5.94 -5.47
N TYR A 481 -26.97 5.20 -4.47
CA TYR A 481 -27.04 3.73 -4.42
C TYR A 481 -25.72 2.98 -4.21
N TYR A 482 -24.56 3.64 -4.25
CA TYR A 482 -23.26 2.99 -4.03
C TYR A 482 -22.66 3.36 -2.66
N GLY A 483 -21.90 2.44 -2.06
CA GLY A 483 -21.22 2.67 -0.79
C GLY A 483 -22.18 2.92 0.38
N GLU A 484 -22.20 4.15 0.91
CA GLU A 484 -23.11 4.55 2.00
C GLU A 484 -24.24 5.49 1.51
N SER A 485 -24.20 5.92 0.25
CA SER A 485 -25.10 6.93 -0.33
C SER A 485 -26.44 6.35 -0.81
N THR A 486 -27.09 5.58 0.06
CA THR A 486 -28.33 4.84 -0.26
C THR A 486 -29.58 5.64 0.11
N PRO A 487 -30.50 5.97 -0.84
CA PRO A 487 -31.67 6.81 -0.54
C PRO A 487 -32.71 6.20 0.41
N PHE A 488 -32.77 4.87 0.49
CA PHE A 488 -33.74 4.14 1.31
C PHE A 488 -33.09 2.97 2.06
N LEU A 489 -33.64 2.57 3.21
CA LEU A 489 -33.21 1.38 3.95
C LEU A 489 -33.27 0.09 3.09
N ASN A 490 -34.24 0.01 2.17
CA ASN A 490 -34.41 -1.06 1.20
C ASN A 490 -34.11 -0.58 -0.23
N SER A 491 -33.04 0.19 -0.44
CA SER A 491 -32.70 0.80 -1.74
C SER A 491 -32.68 -0.19 -2.91
N PHE A 492 -32.17 -1.41 -2.70
CA PHE A 492 -31.89 -2.38 -3.77
C PHE A 492 -33.09 -3.25 -4.19
N VAL A 493 -34.33 -2.83 -3.90
CA VAL A 493 -35.55 -3.54 -4.36
C VAL A 493 -36.55 -2.57 -4.99
N GLN A 494 -37.43 -3.09 -5.84
CA GLN A 494 -38.51 -2.31 -6.45
C GLN A 494 -39.56 -1.88 -5.40
N PRO A 495 -40.15 -0.66 -5.48
CA PRO A 495 -39.88 0.38 -6.49
C PRO A 495 -38.65 1.26 -6.17
N TYR A 496 -38.05 1.12 -4.99
CA TYR A 496 -37.00 2.01 -4.48
C TYR A 496 -35.78 2.12 -5.40
N ILE A 497 -35.34 1.02 -6.01
CA ILE A 497 -34.19 1.06 -6.93
C ILE A 497 -34.45 1.91 -8.20
N GLY A 498 -35.72 2.24 -8.51
CA GLY A 498 -36.11 3.05 -9.66
C GLY A 498 -35.64 4.52 -9.64
N PHE A 499 -35.09 5.02 -8.53
CA PHE A 499 -34.44 6.34 -8.48
C PHE A 499 -32.91 6.27 -8.73
N LEU A 500 -32.38 5.12 -9.16
CA LEU A 500 -31.03 4.98 -9.68
C LEU A 500 -31.04 5.24 -11.19
N SER A 501 -30.53 6.39 -11.62
CA SER A 501 -30.33 6.74 -13.03
C SER A 501 -29.08 7.60 -13.19
N ILE A 502 -28.50 7.62 -14.40
CA ILE A 502 -27.34 8.46 -14.74
C ILE A 502 -27.69 9.95 -14.54
N GLN A 503 -28.87 10.38 -14.98
CA GLN A 503 -29.25 11.80 -14.97
C GLN A 503 -29.60 12.28 -13.55
N GLU A 504 -30.16 11.42 -12.71
CA GLU A 504 -30.37 11.67 -11.28
C GLU A 504 -29.03 11.83 -10.54
N ALA A 505 -28.05 10.96 -10.80
CA ALA A 505 -26.72 11.07 -10.20
C ALA A 505 -25.92 12.30 -10.69
N MET A 506 -26.08 12.67 -11.96
CA MET A 506 -25.51 13.92 -12.48
C MET A 506 -26.15 15.17 -11.85
N ALA A 507 -27.46 15.14 -11.61
CA ALA A 507 -28.15 16.22 -10.90
C ALA A 507 -27.70 16.31 -9.43
N ASP A 508 -27.46 15.18 -8.76
CA ASP A 508 -26.86 15.15 -7.42
C ASP A 508 -25.52 15.89 -7.38
N PHE A 509 -24.61 15.57 -8.31
CA PHE A 509 -23.31 16.21 -8.41
C PHE A 509 -23.44 17.71 -8.72
N ALA A 510 -24.37 18.12 -9.58
CA ALA A 510 -24.59 19.52 -9.92
C ALA A 510 -25.06 20.37 -8.72
N ASP A 511 -25.98 19.84 -7.91
CA ASP A 511 -26.46 20.51 -6.70
C ASP A 511 -25.38 20.52 -5.60
N LEU A 512 -24.72 19.38 -5.36
CA LEU A 512 -23.63 19.26 -4.40
C LEU A 512 -22.49 20.25 -4.70
N ILE A 513 -22.03 20.35 -5.95
CA ILE A 513 -21.00 21.33 -6.34
C ILE A 513 -21.45 22.76 -6.04
N SER A 514 -22.72 23.08 -6.27
CA SER A 514 -23.29 24.41 -6.04
C SER A 514 -23.26 24.79 -4.55
N VAL A 515 -23.55 23.84 -3.65
CA VAL A 515 -23.45 24.02 -2.20
C VAL A 515 -21.99 24.06 -1.72
N LEU A 516 -21.14 23.15 -2.18
CA LEU A 516 -19.72 23.10 -1.78
C LEU A 516 -18.96 24.37 -2.21
N LYS A 517 -19.30 24.96 -3.36
CA LYS A 517 -18.80 26.27 -3.78
C LYS A 517 -19.08 27.39 -2.77
N ILE A 518 -20.22 27.35 -2.10
CA ILE A 518 -20.56 28.31 -1.04
C ILE A 518 -19.81 27.94 0.25
N GLN A 519 -19.84 26.67 0.65
CA GLN A 519 -19.23 26.17 1.88
C GLN A 519 -17.72 26.41 1.97
N PHE A 520 -16.98 26.23 0.87
CA PHE A 520 -15.53 26.43 0.80
C PHE A 520 -15.12 27.84 0.30
N ASN A 521 -16.06 28.78 0.20
CA ASN A 521 -15.83 30.13 -0.35
C ASN A 521 -15.11 30.09 -1.74
N ALA A 522 -15.58 29.19 -2.59
CA ALA A 522 -15.03 28.86 -3.91
C ALA A 522 -16.05 29.17 -5.04
N THR A 523 -16.91 30.16 -4.83
CA THR A 523 -18.03 30.50 -5.74
C THR A 523 -17.56 30.90 -7.14
N SER A 524 -16.41 31.57 -7.25
CA SER A 524 -15.74 31.93 -8.50
C SER A 524 -14.85 30.84 -9.09
N SER A 525 -14.59 29.74 -8.38
CA SER A 525 -13.66 28.70 -8.84
C SER A 525 -14.21 27.94 -10.06
N PRO A 526 -13.40 27.72 -11.12
CA PRO A 526 -13.74 26.77 -12.17
C PRO A 526 -13.78 25.34 -11.58
N VAL A 527 -14.53 24.44 -12.20
CA VAL A 527 -14.63 23.03 -11.76
C VAL A 527 -14.15 22.14 -12.89
N ILE A 528 -13.20 21.26 -12.59
CA ILE A 528 -12.76 20.21 -13.50
C ILE A 528 -13.33 18.89 -12.98
N ALA A 529 -14.19 18.26 -13.79
CA ALA A 529 -14.72 16.94 -13.49
C ALA A 529 -13.65 15.89 -13.81
N PHE A 530 -13.31 15.05 -12.84
CA PHE A 530 -12.47 13.88 -13.04
C PHE A 530 -13.33 12.63 -12.95
N GLY A 531 -12.97 11.60 -13.69
CA GLY A 531 -13.61 10.32 -13.54
C GLY A 531 -12.99 9.24 -14.40
N GLY A 532 -13.18 8.02 -13.96
CA GLY A 532 -12.62 6.82 -14.57
C GLY A 532 -11.67 6.11 -13.61
N ARG A 533 -11.39 4.86 -13.93
CA ARG A 533 -10.80 3.91 -12.98
C ARG A 533 -9.27 4.04 -12.90
N PHE A 534 -8.82 5.03 -12.14
CA PHE A 534 -7.50 5.02 -11.51
C PHE A 534 -7.59 4.16 -10.23
N CYS A 535 -6.58 3.33 -9.98
CA CYS A 535 -6.86 1.93 -9.68
C CYS A 535 -5.81 1.28 -8.75
N ASP A 536 -6.11 1.08 -7.46
CA ASP A 536 -5.12 0.53 -6.51
C ASP A 536 -5.62 -0.14 -5.19
N VAL A 537 -6.85 -0.70 -5.08
CA VAL A 537 -7.22 -1.72 -4.04
C VAL A 537 -8.65 -2.32 -4.19
N TYR A 538 -8.80 -3.61 -3.85
CA TYR A 538 -9.98 -4.53 -3.82
C TYR A 538 -10.70 -4.94 -5.15
N PRO A 539 -10.77 -6.25 -5.50
CA PRO A 539 -11.08 -6.71 -6.86
C PRO A 539 -12.57 -7.05 -7.11
N ASN A 540 -13.49 -6.54 -6.28
CA ASN A 540 -14.87 -7.05 -6.20
C ASN A 540 -15.91 -6.32 -7.09
N TYR A 541 -15.55 -5.24 -7.79
CA TYR A 541 -16.48 -4.38 -8.53
C TYR A 541 -16.02 -4.05 -9.95
N PHE A 542 -16.97 -3.84 -10.86
CA PHE A 542 -16.73 -3.70 -12.30
C PHE A 542 -17.75 -2.78 -12.98
N ALA A 543 -17.28 -1.63 -13.44
CA ALA A 543 -17.56 -1.16 -14.79
C ALA A 543 -16.25 -0.89 -15.53
N THR A 544 -16.32 -0.83 -16.86
CA THR A 544 -15.29 -0.19 -17.68
C THR A 544 -15.44 1.33 -17.59
N SER A 545 -14.93 1.93 -16.51
CA SER A 545 -14.71 3.38 -16.38
C SER A 545 -15.96 4.29 -16.50
N TYR A 546 -17.09 3.86 -15.93
CA TYR A 546 -18.34 4.63 -15.87
C TYR A 546 -18.16 6.05 -15.28
N GLY A 547 -17.26 6.23 -14.30
CA GLY A 547 -16.91 7.58 -13.79
C GLY A 547 -16.39 8.53 -14.86
N GLY A 548 -15.67 8.03 -15.88
CA GLY A 548 -15.19 8.83 -17.00
C GLY A 548 -16.32 9.28 -17.92
N MET A 549 -17.36 8.44 -18.06
CA MET A 549 -18.59 8.83 -18.75
C MET A 549 -19.30 9.94 -17.99
N LEU A 550 -19.48 9.77 -16.67
CA LEU A 550 -20.08 10.79 -15.81
C LEU A 550 -19.33 12.12 -15.87
N ALA A 551 -17.99 12.12 -15.82
CA ALA A 551 -17.19 13.34 -15.93
C ALA A 551 -17.43 14.08 -17.27
N ALA A 552 -17.49 13.34 -18.39
CA ALA A 552 -17.81 13.92 -19.69
C ALA A 552 -19.26 14.43 -19.78
N TYR A 553 -20.24 13.64 -19.34
CA TYR A 553 -21.65 14.02 -19.34
C TYR A 553 -21.92 15.22 -18.43
N MET A 554 -21.24 15.32 -17.29
CA MET A 554 -21.28 16.49 -16.41
C MET A 554 -20.76 17.75 -17.12
N ARG A 555 -19.68 17.65 -17.92
CA ARG A 555 -19.20 18.77 -18.76
C ARG A 555 -20.16 19.11 -19.91
N LEU A 556 -20.75 18.12 -20.57
CA LEU A 556 -21.68 18.32 -21.69
C LEU A 556 -23.02 18.92 -21.23
N ARG A 557 -23.58 18.42 -20.12
CA ARG A 557 -24.90 18.79 -19.61
C ARG A 557 -24.90 20.00 -18.67
N TYR A 558 -23.85 20.17 -17.88
CA TYR A 558 -23.69 21.29 -16.94
C TYR A 558 -22.44 22.15 -17.25
N PRO A 559 -22.22 22.64 -18.49
CA PRO A 559 -21.04 23.41 -18.87
C PRO A 559 -20.92 24.78 -18.18
N HIS A 560 -21.97 25.20 -17.47
CA HIS A 560 -22.02 26.39 -16.62
C HIS A 560 -21.55 26.14 -15.17
N ILE A 561 -21.50 24.87 -14.75
CA ILE A 561 -20.92 24.43 -13.46
C ILE A 561 -19.50 23.89 -13.71
N ILE A 562 -19.37 23.01 -14.71
CA ILE A 562 -18.17 22.25 -15.06
C ILE A 562 -17.44 22.94 -16.21
N THR A 563 -16.22 23.41 -15.94
CA THR A 563 -15.35 24.12 -16.89
C THR A 563 -14.64 23.18 -17.86
N GLY A 564 -14.28 21.98 -17.42
CA GLY A 564 -13.62 20.95 -18.24
C GLY A 564 -13.78 19.56 -17.61
N ALA A 565 -13.39 18.50 -18.33
CA ALA A 565 -13.45 17.13 -17.83
C ALA A 565 -12.23 16.30 -18.25
N VAL A 566 -11.81 15.39 -17.37
CA VAL A 566 -10.82 14.34 -17.61
C VAL A 566 -11.55 13.00 -17.52
N ALA A 567 -11.95 12.48 -18.68
CA ALA A 567 -12.69 11.24 -18.84
C ALA A 567 -11.74 10.08 -19.17
N ALA A 568 -11.16 9.44 -18.15
CA ALA A 568 -10.21 8.35 -18.34
C ALA A 568 -10.93 7.05 -18.78
N SER A 569 -10.45 6.41 -19.85
CA SER A 569 -10.88 5.09 -20.33
C SER A 569 -12.39 4.90 -20.56
N ALA A 570 -13.13 5.98 -20.84
CA ALA A 570 -14.59 5.97 -20.93
C ALA A 570 -15.10 5.34 -22.26
N PRO A 571 -15.87 4.23 -22.23
CA PRO A 571 -16.16 3.39 -23.40
C PRO A 571 -17.46 3.80 -24.13
N PHE A 572 -17.63 5.10 -24.42
CA PHE A 572 -18.88 5.69 -24.89
C PHE A 572 -19.62 4.91 -25.99
N LYS A 573 -18.89 4.36 -26.97
CA LYS A 573 -19.50 3.66 -28.12
C LYS A 573 -20.07 2.27 -27.81
N TRP A 574 -19.50 1.56 -26.83
CA TRP A 574 -20.01 0.25 -26.43
C TRP A 574 -21.28 0.42 -25.60
N VAL A 575 -21.24 1.34 -24.62
CA VAL A 575 -22.37 1.60 -23.71
C VAL A 575 -23.59 2.23 -24.38
N THR A 576 -23.44 2.90 -25.53
CA THR A 576 -24.55 3.33 -26.40
C THR A 576 -24.96 2.29 -27.44
N GLY A 577 -24.17 1.23 -27.64
CA GLY A 577 -24.37 0.26 -28.71
C GLY A 577 -24.09 0.81 -30.12
N GLU A 578 -23.37 1.94 -30.26
CA GLU A 578 -22.86 2.40 -31.57
C GLU A 578 -21.82 1.41 -32.14
N GLU A 579 -21.02 0.77 -31.27
CA GLU A 579 -20.13 -0.33 -31.61
C GLU A 579 -20.44 -1.55 -30.75
N GLY A 580 -20.43 -2.75 -31.34
CA GLY A 580 -20.60 -4.00 -30.61
C GLY A 580 -19.43 -4.26 -29.66
N LEU A 581 -19.69 -4.86 -28.50
CA LEU A 581 -18.68 -5.09 -27.45
C LEU A 581 -17.63 -6.16 -27.81
N HIS A 582 -17.87 -7.00 -28.82
CA HIS A 582 -17.01 -8.14 -29.17
C HIS A 582 -15.48 -7.84 -29.26
N PRO A 583 -15.01 -6.71 -29.84
CA PRO A 583 -13.58 -6.40 -29.90
C PRO A 583 -12.89 -6.25 -28.54
N PHE A 584 -13.65 -6.01 -27.46
CA PHE A 584 -13.15 -6.10 -26.09
C PHE A 584 -12.59 -7.49 -25.78
N PHE A 585 -13.31 -8.55 -26.15
CA PHE A 585 -12.85 -9.93 -25.95
C PHE A 585 -11.71 -10.32 -26.91
N GLU A 586 -11.68 -9.79 -28.14
CA GLU A 586 -10.52 -9.94 -29.04
C GLU A 586 -9.25 -9.30 -28.45
N SER A 587 -9.36 -8.09 -27.87
CA SER A 587 -8.21 -7.38 -27.27
C SER A 587 -7.56 -8.12 -26.10
N ILE A 588 -8.34 -8.94 -25.37
CA ILE A 588 -7.81 -9.77 -24.28
C ILE A 588 -6.93 -10.90 -24.85
N LYS A 589 -7.26 -11.45 -26.03
CA LYS A 589 -6.37 -12.39 -26.71
C LYS A 589 -5.05 -11.71 -27.10
N GLU A 590 -5.11 -10.48 -27.59
CA GLU A 590 -3.91 -9.70 -27.94
C GLU A 590 -3.01 -9.44 -26.71
N ALA A 591 -3.60 -9.05 -25.57
CA ALA A 591 -2.87 -8.85 -24.33
C ALA A 591 -2.10 -10.10 -23.87
N TYR A 592 -2.70 -11.29 -23.96
CA TYR A 592 -2.03 -12.55 -23.64
C TYR A 592 -1.04 -13.02 -24.72
N PHE A 593 -1.31 -12.75 -26.00
CA PHE A 593 -0.40 -13.05 -27.11
C PHE A 593 0.90 -12.23 -27.01
N ASN A 594 0.80 -10.95 -26.65
CA ASN A 594 1.93 -10.04 -26.49
C ASN A 594 2.85 -10.39 -25.31
N VAL A 595 2.41 -11.25 -24.38
CA VAL A 595 3.31 -11.88 -23.38
C VAL A 595 4.00 -13.11 -23.98
N SER A 596 3.25 -14.02 -24.62
CA SER A 596 3.81 -15.20 -25.26
C SER A 596 2.86 -15.84 -26.28
N GLU A 597 3.38 -16.11 -27.48
CA GLU A 597 2.65 -16.81 -28.55
C GLU A 597 2.16 -18.21 -28.13
N LEU A 598 2.83 -18.85 -27.18
CA LEU A 598 2.47 -20.19 -26.66
C LEU A 598 1.25 -20.15 -25.72
N CYS A 599 0.91 -18.98 -25.20
CA CYS A 599 -0.05 -18.82 -24.11
C CYS A 599 -1.50 -19.02 -24.57
N VAL A 600 -1.87 -18.30 -25.62
CA VAL A 600 -3.19 -18.35 -26.26
C VAL A 600 -3.60 -19.75 -26.69
N PRO A 601 -2.80 -20.53 -27.46
CA PRO A 601 -3.20 -21.87 -27.88
C PRO A 601 -3.36 -22.86 -26.72
N ILE A 602 -2.65 -22.68 -25.60
CA ILE A 602 -2.82 -23.52 -24.40
C ILE A 602 -4.16 -23.22 -23.72
N ILE A 603 -4.52 -21.94 -23.56
CA ILE A 603 -5.81 -21.52 -22.98
C ILE A 603 -6.98 -21.96 -23.88
N GLN A 604 -6.86 -21.77 -25.19
CA GLN A 604 -7.84 -22.24 -26.19
C GLN A 604 -7.97 -23.79 -26.19
N ALA A 605 -6.87 -24.53 -26.01
CA ALA A 605 -6.91 -25.99 -25.88
C ALA A 605 -7.63 -26.45 -24.60
N ALA A 606 -7.48 -25.72 -23.48
CA ALA A 606 -8.18 -26.01 -22.24
C ALA A 606 -9.70 -25.87 -22.40
N TYR A 607 -10.17 -24.75 -22.96
CA TYR A 607 -11.58 -24.55 -23.28
C TYR A 607 -12.11 -25.57 -24.30
N SER A 608 -11.31 -25.92 -25.30
CA SER A 608 -11.67 -26.95 -26.29
C SER A 608 -11.85 -28.34 -25.65
N GLU A 609 -10.99 -28.72 -24.71
CA GLU A 609 -11.08 -30.00 -24.00
C GLU A 609 -12.24 -30.03 -22.99
N ILE A 610 -12.52 -28.92 -22.31
CA ILE A 610 -13.72 -28.75 -21.47
C ILE A 610 -15.00 -28.97 -22.30
N LEU A 611 -15.11 -28.30 -23.46
CA LEU A 611 -16.23 -28.48 -24.38
C LEU A 611 -16.25 -29.86 -25.07
N ARG A 612 -15.11 -30.56 -25.14
CA ARG A 612 -15.05 -31.95 -25.60
C ARG A 612 -15.64 -32.89 -24.57
N ARG A 613 -15.25 -32.74 -23.29
CA ARG A 613 -15.70 -33.56 -22.16
C ARG A 613 -17.14 -33.31 -21.76
N SER A 614 -17.67 -32.10 -21.86
CA SER A 614 -19.08 -31.84 -21.53
C SER A 614 -20.06 -32.67 -22.38
N ARG A 615 -19.67 -33.03 -23.61
CA ARG A 615 -20.42 -33.94 -24.51
C ARG A 615 -20.40 -35.41 -24.07
N GLU A 616 -19.57 -35.77 -23.11
CA GLU A 616 -19.60 -37.07 -22.39
C GLU A 616 -20.65 -37.04 -21.25
N GLY A 617 -21.40 -35.94 -21.09
CA GLY A 617 -22.42 -35.77 -20.06
C GLY A 617 -21.84 -35.62 -18.66
N THR A 618 -22.63 -36.00 -17.64
CA THR A 618 -22.31 -35.79 -16.22
C THR A 618 -21.00 -36.45 -15.78
N SER A 619 -20.53 -37.52 -16.44
CA SER A 619 -19.19 -38.09 -16.17
C SER A 619 -18.06 -37.16 -16.60
N GLY A 620 -18.14 -36.59 -17.81
CA GLY A 620 -17.13 -35.65 -18.30
C GLY A 620 -17.12 -34.35 -17.50
N LEU A 621 -18.31 -33.83 -17.15
CA LEU A 621 -18.45 -32.65 -16.29
C LEU A 621 -17.87 -32.88 -14.87
N LYS A 622 -18.03 -34.08 -14.29
CA LYS A 622 -17.42 -34.44 -12.99
C LYS A 622 -15.89 -34.51 -13.09
N ASN A 623 -15.33 -35.01 -14.19
CA ASN A 623 -13.89 -34.98 -14.42
C ASN A 623 -13.35 -33.55 -14.60
N VAL A 624 -14.08 -32.67 -15.32
CA VAL A 624 -13.73 -31.24 -15.44
C VAL A 624 -13.75 -30.56 -14.06
N THR A 625 -14.78 -30.81 -13.24
CA THR A 625 -14.89 -30.30 -11.86
C THR A 625 -13.64 -30.64 -11.04
N ALA A 626 -13.19 -31.90 -11.12
CA ALA A 626 -12.05 -32.40 -10.35
C ALA A 626 -10.70 -31.81 -10.81
N GLU A 627 -10.47 -31.68 -12.12
CA GLU A 627 -9.19 -31.14 -12.64
C GLU A 627 -9.06 -29.61 -12.44
N LEU A 628 -10.17 -28.88 -12.58
CA LEU A 628 -10.25 -27.45 -12.25
C LEU A 628 -10.34 -27.16 -10.74
N ASN A 629 -10.46 -28.19 -9.89
CA ASN A 629 -10.61 -28.08 -8.44
C ASN A 629 -11.77 -27.15 -8.02
N LEU A 630 -12.97 -27.36 -8.59
CA LEU A 630 -14.16 -26.57 -8.26
C LEU A 630 -14.87 -27.11 -7.01
N CYS A 631 -15.35 -26.24 -6.13
CA CYS A 631 -16.10 -26.64 -4.93
C CYS A 631 -17.48 -27.20 -5.27
N THR A 632 -18.16 -26.59 -6.23
CA THR A 632 -19.50 -26.98 -6.68
C THR A 632 -19.37 -27.89 -7.92
N LEU A 633 -20.07 -29.03 -7.95
CA LEU A 633 -20.08 -29.94 -9.10
C LEU A 633 -20.73 -29.29 -10.34
N LEU A 634 -20.16 -29.55 -11.51
CA LEU A 634 -20.81 -29.29 -12.79
C LEU A 634 -21.78 -30.45 -13.10
N GLU A 635 -23.09 -30.21 -13.12
CA GLU A 635 -24.10 -31.24 -13.39
C GLU A 635 -24.92 -30.98 -14.67
N THR A 636 -25.08 -29.71 -15.04
CA THR A 636 -25.91 -29.22 -16.15
C THR A 636 -25.12 -28.37 -17.16
N GLY A 637 -25.74 -28.06 -18.30
CA GLY A 637 -25.20 -27.08 -19.25
C GLY A 637 -25.19 -25.63 -18.72
N GLN A 638 -26.04 -25.30 -17.74
CA GLN A 638 -26.05 -23.98 -17.10
C GLN A 638 -24.87 -23.82 -16.14
N ASP A 639 -24.52 -24.88 -15.39
CA ASP A 639 -23.31 -24.90 -14.56
C ASP A 639 -22.05 -24.69 -15.40
N LEU A 640 -22.01 -25.32 -16.59
CA LEU A 640 -20.91 -25.18 -17.54
C LEU A 640 -20.80 -23.75 -18.09
N ASP A 641 -21.89 -23.15 -18.58
CA ASP A 641 -21.89 -21.77 -19.08
C ASP A 641 -21.47 -20.77 -17.99
N TRP A 642 -21.98 -20.92 -16.75
CA TRP A 642 -21.60 -20.09 -15.61
C TRP A 642 -20.10 -20.23 -15.26
N MET A 643 -19.57 -21.45 -15.28
CA MET A 643 -18.14 -21.71 -15.05
C MET A 643 -17.27 -21.11 -16.18
N LEU A 644 -17.71 -21.20 -17.44
CA LEU A 644 -17.03 -20.57 -18.57
C LEU A 644 -17.04 -19.02 -18.48
N ARG A 645 -18.13 -18.42 -17.98
CA ARG A 645 -18.21 -16.97 -17.71
C ARG A 645 -17.32 -16.55 -16.52
N TRP A 646 -17.31 -17.33 -15.43
CA TRP A 646 -16.39 -17.14 -14.29
C TRP A 646 -14.92 -17.20 -14.72
N SER A 647 -14.53 -18.20 -15.51
CA SER A 647 -13.15 -18.31 -15.98
C SER A 647 -12.81 -17.17 -16.95
N ARG A 648 -13.71 -16.81 -17.89
CA ARG A 648 -13.55 -15.62 -18.76
C ARG A 648 -13.37 -14.35 -17.94
N ASN A 649 -14.17 -14.16 -16.89
CA ASN A 649 -14.09 -12.99 -16.00
C ASN A 649 -12.66 -12.81 -15.47
N ALA A 650 -11.98 -13.87 -15.01
CA ALA A 650 -10.61 -13.76 -14.53
C ALA A 650 -9.65 -13.11 -15.55
N PHE A 651 -9.71 -13.53 -16.82
CA PHE A 651 -8.91 -12.94 -17.90
C PHE A 651 -9.32 -11.48 -18.19
N VAL A 652 -10.61 -11.13 -18.07
CA VAL A 652 -11.10 -9.74 -18.15
C VAL A 652 -10.48 -8.89 -17.05
N VAL A 653 -10.61 -9.29 -15.77
CA VAL A 653 -10.09 -8.53 -14.63
C VAL A 653 -8.58 -8.32 -14.75
N MET A 654 -7.82 -9.39 -15.03
CA MET A 654 -6.36 -9.29 -15.10
C MET A 654 -5.88 -8.42 -16.27
N SER A 655 -6.62 -8.38 -17.38
CA SER A 655 -6.32 -7.50 -18.51
C SER A 655 -6.64 -6.03 -18.20
N MET A 656 -7.76 -5.77 -17.52
CA MET A 656 -8.12 -4.42 -17.06
C MET A 656 -7.16 -3.89 -15.98
N MET A 657 -6.67 -4.78 -15.12
CA MET A 657 -5.77 -4.46 -14.00
C MET A 657 -4.29 -4.74 -14.30
N ASN A 658 -3.88 -4.68 -15.57
CA ASN A 658 -2.54 -5.11 -16.00
C ASN A 658 -1.42 -4.08 -15.69
N TYR A 659 -1.36 -3.60 -14.45
CA TYR A 659 -0.41 -2.58 -13.99
C TYR A 659 1.01 -3.14 -13.84
N PRO A 660 2.07 -2.31 -14.03
CA PRO A 660 3.45 -2.76 -13.92
C PRO A 660 3.93 -2.97 -12.47
N TYR A 661 3.07 -2.71 -11.47
CA TYR A 661 3.30 -2.87 -10.03
C TYR A 661 2.14 -3.65 -9.39
N PRO A 662 2.28 -4.20 -8.16
CA PRO A 662 1.22 -4.96 -7.50
C PRO A 662 0.09 -4.03 -7.02
N SER A 663 -1.14 -4.37 -7.40
CA SER A 663 -2.36 -3.60 -7.13
C SER A 663 -3.50 -4.56 -6.85
N TYR A 664 -4.56 -4.15 -6.15
CA TYR A 664 -5.79 -4.97 -5.98
C TYR A 664 -5.68 -6.32 -5.24
N GLY A 665 -4.49 -6.72 -4.79
CA GLY A 665 -4.19 -8.10 -4.37
C GLY A 665 -3.76 -9.00 -5.54
N LEU A 666 -3.70 -8.45 -6.76
CA LEU A 666 -3.03 -9.02 -7.91
C LEU A 666 -1.52 -8.71 -7.87
N PRO A 667 -0.66 -9.60 -8.42
CA PRO A 667 0.76 -9.32 -8.59
C PRO A 667 1.01 -8.27 -9.68
N ALA A 668 2.22 -7.70 -9.73
CA ALA A 668 2.65 -6.87 -10.85
C ALA A 668 2.57 -7.61 -12.19
N ASN A 669 2.05 -6.95 -13.22
CA ASN A 669 1.80 -7.51 -14.56
C ASN A 669 0.98 -8.83 -14.50
N PRO A 670 -0.26 -8.82 -13.97
CA PRO A 670 -1.02 -10.04 -13.72
C PRO A 670 -1.32 -10.86 -14.98
N VAL A 671 -1.42 -10.24 -16.16
CA VAL A 671 -1.50 -10.98 -17.45
C VAL A 671 -0.25 -11.83 -17.65
N ASN A 672 0.93 -11.31 -17.33
CA ASN A 672 2.20 -12.03 -17.43
C ASN A 672 2.26 -13.21 -16.44
N VAL A 673 1.86 -12.99 -15.17
CA VAL A 673 1.84 -14.06 -14.16
C VAL A 673 0.84 -15.16 -14.50
N SER A 674 -0.38 -14.78 -14.90
CA SER A 674 -1.44 -15.69 -15.38
C SER A 674 -0.98 -16.50 -16.59
N CYS A 675 -0.32 -15.84 -17.55
CA CYS A 675 0.18 -16.45 -18.76
C CYS A 675 1.33 -17.45 -18.51
N ASN A 676 2.28 -17.11 -17.64
CA ASN A 676 3.35 -18.04 -17.25
C ASN A 676 2.79 -19.27 -16.54
N LYS A 677 1.80 -19.11 -15.64
CA LYS A 677 1.07 -20.23 -15.02
C LYS A 677 0.31 -21.07 -16.06
N ALA A 678 -0.32 -20.45 -17.06
CA ALA A 678 -0.95 -21.16 -18.16
C ALA A 678 0.06 -22.06 -18.89
N ILE A 679 1.25 -21.56 -19.19
CA ILE A 679 2.31 -22.30 -19.90
C ILE A 679 2.91 -23.41 -19.02
N GLU A 680 3.30 -23.09 -17.77
CA GLU A 680 3.98 -24.00 -16.83
C GLU A 680 3.19 -25.30 -16.62
N PHE A 681 1.89 -25.20 -16.37
CA PHE A 681 1.03 -26.36 -16.09
C PHE A 681 0.28 -26.86 -17.33
N GLY A 682 -0.02 -25.98 -18.28
CA GLY A 682 -0.88 -26.27 -19.44
C GLY A 682 -0.23 -27.08 -20.56
N VAL A 683 1.10 -27.08 -20.68
CA VAL A 683 1.82 -27.88 -21.69
C VAL A 683 1.59 -29.39 -21.51
N GLN A 684 1.36 -29.85 -20.27
CA GLN A 684 1.06 -31.26 -19.98
C GLN A 684 -0.43 -31.52 -19.74
N ASN A 685 -1.13 -30.61 -19.06
CA ASN A 685 -2.58 -30.65 -18.93
C ASN A 685 -3.18 -29.23 -19.08
N PRO A 686 -3.81 -28.92 -20.23
CA PRO A 686 -4.43 -27.61 -20.45
C PRO A 686 -5.44 -27.20 -19.36
N LEU A 687 -6.19 -28.13 -18.75
CA LEU A 687 -7.12 -27.80 -17.66
C LEU A 687 -6.36 -27.35 -16.40
N ALA A 688 -5.19 -27.93 -16.10
CA ALA A 688 -4.33 -27.46 -15.02
C ALA A 688 -3.76 -26.06 -15.35
N GLY A 689 -3.32 -25.83 -16.59
CA GLY A 689 -2.90 -24.50 -17.06
C GLY A 689 -3.99 -23.43 -16.88
N LEU A 690 -5.22 -23.73 -17.29
CA LEU A 690 -6.37 -22.84 -17.12
C LEU A 690 -6.69 -22.59 -15.64
N ARG A 691 -6.68 -23.63 -14.80
CA ARG A 691 -6.91 -23.50 -13.35
C ARG A 691 -5.91 -22.56 -12.71
N GLU A 692 -4.61 -22.75 -12.96
CA GLU A 692 -3.56 -21.93 -12.38
C GLU A 692 -3.60 -20.49 -12.91
N ALA A 693 -3.87 -20.30 -14.21
CA ALA A 693 -4.01 -18.98 -14.81
C ALA A 693 -5.19 -18.17 -14.24
N VAL A 694 -6.36 -18.80 -14.06
CA VAL A 694 -7.55 -18.23 -13.44
C VAL A 694 -7.36 -18.00 -11.93
N GLY A 695 -6.57 -18.86 -11.28
CA GLY A 695 -6.16 -18.73 -9.89
C GLY A 695 -5.44 -17.42 -9.56
N VAL A 696 -4.78 -16.76 -10.52
CA VAL A 696 -4.12 -15.46 -10.27
C VAL A 696 -5.10 -14.38 -9.80
N LEU A 697 -6.39 -14.48 -10.12
CA LEU A 697 -7.45 -13.64 -9.53
C LEU A 697 -8.11 -14.29 -8.30
N TYR A 698 -8.46 -15.57 -8.40
CA TYR A 698 -9.40 -16.22 -7.48
C TYR A 698 -8.75 -17.06 -6.37
N ASP A 699 -7.44 -17.35 -6.43
CA ASP A 699 -6.72 -18.11 -5.41
C ASP A 699 -6.41 -17.22 -4.21
N ARG A 700 -7.40 -17.11 -3.32
CA ARG A 700 -7.21 -16.60 -1.97
C ARG A 700 -6.69 -17.74 -1.12
N SER A 701 -5.53 -17.55 -0.49
CA SER A 701 -4.72 -18.54 0.25
C SER A 701 -5.39 -19.26 1.45
N SER A 702 -6.70 -19.11 1.61
CA SER A 702 -7.57 -19.78 2.56
C SER A 702 -8.58 -20.76 1.92
N GLU A 703 -8.78 -20.73 0.60
CA GLU A 703 -9.77 -21.56 -0.10
C GLU A 703 -9.15 -22.86 -0.63
N LEU A 704 -9.85 -23.99 -0.46
CA LEU A 704 -9.39 -25.33 -0.86
C LEU A 704 -9.77 -25.71 -2.30
N CYS A 705 -10.67 -24.94 -2.91
CA CYS A 705 -11.28 -25.15 -4.21
C CYS A 705 -11.90 -23.82 -4.70
N PHE A 706 -12.20 -23.70 -5.99
CA PHE A 706 -12.86 -22.51 -6.54
C PHE A 706 -14.38 -22.68 -6.55
N ASP A 707 -15.12 -21.77 -5.90
CA ASP A 707 -16.59 -21.74 -5.98
C ASP A 707 -17.07 -20.71 -7.01
N TYR A 708 -17.05 -21.11 -8.28
CA TYR A 708 -17.41 -20.27 -9.44
C TYR A 708 -18.82 -19.64 -9.37
N LYS A 709 -19.71 -20.10 -8.48
CA LYS A 709 -21.06 -19.55 -8.27
C LYS A 709 -21.13 -18.44 -7.22
N THR A 710 -20.15 -18.33 -6.32
CA THR A 710 -20.07 -17.22 -5.35
C THR A 710 -18.95 -16.25 -5.70
N GLN A 711 -17.92 -16.71 -6.43
CA GLN A 711 -16.84 -15.89 -6.98
C GLN A 711 -17.22 -15.12 -8.26
N TYR A 712 -18.33 -15.47 -8.93
CA TYR A 712 -18.89 -14.75 -10.07
C TYR A 712 -20.42 -14.93 -10.15
N ILE A 713 -21.12 -13.85 -10.50
CA ILE A 713 -22.58 -13.82 -10.71
C ILE A 713 -22.84 -13.32 -12.13
N ASP A 714 -23.58 -14.09 -12.94
CA ASP A 714 -24.01 -13.63 -14.27
C ASP A 714 -25.08 -12.53 -14.14
N CYS A 715 -24.84 -11.43 -14.84
CA CYS A 715 -25.58 -10.18 -14.74
C CYS A 715 -25.81 -9.56 -16.13
N ALA A 716 -26.51 -8.43 -16.23
CA ALA A 716 -26.78 -7.78 -17.51
C ALA A 716 -25.49 -7.37 -18.26
N ASP A 717 -24.42 -7.04 -17.54
CA ASP A 717 -23.08 -6.79 -18.06
C ASP A 717 -22.30 -8.11 -18.32
N VAL A 718 -21.96 -8.39 -19.59
CA VAL A 718 -21.19 -9.59 -19.97
C VAL A 718 -19.73 -9.58 -19.52
N THR A 719 -19.20 -8.43 -19.10
CA THR A 719 -17.88 -8.31 -18.47
C THR A 719 -17.90 -8.69 -16.98
N GLY A 720 -19.10 -8.74 -16.37
CA GLY A 720 -19.35 -9.09 -14.97
C GLY A 720 -19.61 -7.86 -14.09
N CYS A 721 -20.51 -7.98 -13.10
CA CYS A 721 -20.91 -6.86 -12.22
C CYS A 721 -20.22 -6.85 -10.85
N GLY A 722 -19.47 -7.90 -10.51
CA GLY A 722 -18.89 -8.04 -9.17
C GLY A 722 -19.86 -8.60 -8.11
N LEU A 723 -19.60 -8.34 -6.83
CA LEU A 723 -20.30 -8.99 -5.70
C LEU A 723 -20.79 -7.99 -4.64
N GLY A 724 -21.99 -8.18 -4.10
CA GLY A 724 -22.56 -7.34 -3.03
C GLY A 724 -23.59 -6.32 -3.53
N ASN A 725 -23.89 -5.30 -2.73
CA ASN A 725 -24.96 -4.34 -3.02
C ASN A 725 -24.64 -3.45 -4.24
N ASP A 726 -23.41 -2.97 -4.35
CA ASP A 726 -22.95 -2.13 -5.48
C ASP A 726 -23.10 -2.90 -6.83
N SER A 727 -22.90 -4.22 -6.83
CA SER A 727 -23.15 -5.10 -7.99
C SER A 727 -24.64 -5.18 -8.38
N VAL A 728 -25.57 -5.06 -7.42
CA VAL A 728 -27.01 -4.99 -7.70
C VAL A 728 -27.40 -3.62 -8.27
N ALA A 729 -26.74 -2.55 -7.84
CA ALA A 729 -26.91 -1.22 -8.44
C ALA A 729 -26.37 -1.17 -9.88
N TRP A 730 -25.17 -1.72 -10.13
CA TRP A 730 -24.59 -1.77 -11.48
C TRP A 730 -25.41 -2.66 -12.44
N ASP A 731 -25.84 -3.84 -12.00
CA ASP A 731 -26.72 -4.70 -12.79
C ASP A 731 -28.06 -4.03 -13.11
N PHE A 732 -28.61 -3.20 -12.21
CA PHE A 732 -29.79 -2.40 -12.51
C PHE A 732 -29.51 -1.36 -13.60
N GLN A 733 -28.39 -0.63 -13.54
CA GLN A 733 -28.00 0.32 -14.57
C GLN A 733 -27.71 -0.36 -15.92
N ALA A 734 -27.12 -1.56 -15.93
CA ALA A 734 -26.94 -2.39 -17.12
C ALA A 734 -28.25 -3.01 -17.65
N CYS A 735 -29.31 -3.04 -16.84
CA CYS A 735 -30.67 -3.37 -17.25
C CYS A 735 -31.46 -2.18 -17.82
N THR A 736 -31.09 -0.93 -17.52
CA THR A 736 -31.85 0.28 -17.91
C THR A 736 -31.13 1.14 -18.95
N GLU A 737 -29.90 1.56 -18.68
CA GLU A 737 -29.20 2.68 -19.34
C GLU A 737 -27.89 2.26 -20.00
N ILE A 738 -27.11 1.37 -19.39
CA ILE A 738 -25.79 0.94 -19.84
C ILE A 738 -25.90 -0.29 -20.76
N HIS A 739 -25.14 -0.36 -21.86
CA HIS A 739 -25.25 -1.47 -22.82
C HIS A 739 -23.96 -2.27 -22.91
N LEU A 740 -23.88 -3.37 -22.16
CA LEU A 740 -22.72 -4.25 -22.13
C LEU A 740 -23.15 -5.69 -22.43
N TYR A 741 -23.56 -5.92 -23.68
CA TYR A 741 -23.97 -7.22 -24.21
C TYR A 741 -23.17 -7.57 -25.46
N ASP A 742 -22.97 -8.86 -25.72
CA ASP A 742 -22.30 -9.36 -26.93
C ASP A 742 -23.09 -10.51 -27.56
N PRO A 743 -23.81 -10.28 -28.69
CA PRO A 743 -24.56 -11.33 -29.38
C PRO A 743 -23.66 -12.23 -30.26
N SER A 744 -22.36 -11.92 -30.34
CA SER A 744 -21.42 -12.56 -31.27
C SER A 744 -21.10 -14.00 -30.87
N ASN A 745 -20.83 -14.84 -31.86
CA ASN A 745 -20.19 -16.13 -31.61
C ASN A 745 -18.68 -15.97 -31.62
N ALA A 746 -17.98 -16.72 -30.76
CA ALA A 746 -16.51 -16.70 -30.74
C ALA A 746 -15.90 -17.05 -32.10
N THR A 747 -14.87 -16.30 -32.45
CA THR A 747 -14.12 -16.29 -33.70
C THR A 747 -12.76 -16.98 -33.53
N SER A 748 -11.90 -16.92 -34.55
CA SER A 748 -10.47 -17.26 -34.40
C SER A 748 -9.68 -16.24 -33.56
N ASN A 749 -10.27 -15.08 -33.25
CA ASN A 749 -9.64 -13.97 -32.55
C ASN A 749 -10.00 -13.91 -31.05
N ASP A 750 -10.89 -14.78 -30.58
CA ASP A 750 -11.19 -14.91 -29.16
C ASP A 750 -10.17 -15.77 -28.41
N LEU A 751 -9.93 -15.43 -27.15
CA LEU A 751 -9.28 -16.33 -26.18
C LEU A 751 -10.26 -17.38 -25.62
N PHE A 752 -11.56 -17.17 -25.82
CA PHE A 752 -12.68 -17.81 -25.12
C PHE A 752 -13.57 -18.64 -26.06
N PRO A 753 -14.34 -19.60 -25.54
CA PRO A 753 -15.41 -20.25 -26.30
C PRO A 753 -16.59 -19.30 -26.52
N SER A 754 -17.50 -19.69 -27.43
CA SER A 754 -18.70 -18.91 -27.74
C SER A 754 -19.63 -18.82 -26.52
N LEU A 755 -19.84 -17.61 -26.00
CA LEU A 755 -20.67 -17.28 -24.84
C LEU A 755 -21.59 -16.07 -25.14
N PRO A 756 -22.39 -16.10 -26.23
CA PRO A 756 -23.24 -14.98 -26.61
C PRO A 756 -24.25 -14.64 -25.50
N LYS A 757 -24.62 -13.36 -25.45
CA LYS A 757 -25.75 -12.83 -24.70
C LYS A 757 -26.30 -11.65 -25.49
N SER A 758 -27.43 -11.86 -26.16
CA SER A 758 -28.06 -10.85 -27.01
C SER A 758 -28.86 -9.83 -26.19
N LEU A 759 -29.26 -8.74 -26.83
CA LEU A 759 -30.19 -7.77 -26.27
C LEU A 759 -31.49 -8.43 -25.75
N GLY A 760 -32.00 -9.45 -26.45
CA GLY A 760 -33.20 -10.18 -26.01
C GLY A 760 -32.99 -11.03 -24.76
N ASP A 761 -31.79 -11.59 -24.59
CA ASP A 761 -31.43 -12.37 -23.39
C ASP A 761 -31.27 -11.45 -22.17
N VAL A 762 -30.76 -10.23 -22.37
CA VAL A 762 -30.70 -9.18 -21.34
C VAL A 762 -32.10 -8.68 -21.00
N ASP A 763 -32.95 -8.37 -21.98
CA ASP A 763 -34.36 -8.00 -21.76
C ASP A 763 -35.09 -9.06 -20.90
N GLU A 764 -34.92 -10.35 -21.21
CA GLU A 764 -35.56 -11.45 -20.47
C GLU A 764 -34.95 -11.63 -19.06
N TYR A 765 -33.65 -11.45 -18.89
CA TYR A 765 -32.97 -11.44 -17.58
C TYR A 765 -33.53 -10.33 -16.67
N CYS A 766 -33.54 -9.10 -17.17
CA CYS A 766 -33.98 -7.92 -16.42
C CYS A 766 -35.47 -7.99 -16.07
N PHE A 767 -36.31 -8.49 -16.98
CA PHE A 767 -37.73 -8.74 -16.70
C PHE A 767 -37.91 -9.76 -15.56
N LYS A 768 -37.22 -10.91 -15.61
CA LYS A 768 -37.30 -11.95 -14.58
C LYS A 768 -36.83 -11.49 -13.20
N LYS A 769 -35.89 -10.54 -13.13
CA LYS A 769 -35.29 -10.06 -11.87
C LYS A 769 -36.21 -9.12 -11.07
N GLY A 770 -37.38 -8.76 -11.60
CA GLY A 770 -38.39 -7.98 -10.89
C GLY A 770 -38.86 -6.71 -11.60
N GLY A 771 -38.51 -6.50 -12.87
CA GLY A 771 -39.08 -5.42 -13.68
C GLY A 771 -40.61 -5.50 -13.69
N ASN A 772 -41.28 -4.48 -13.15
CA ASN A 772 -42.73 -4.48 -12.98
C ASN A 772 -43.45 -4.54 -14.35
N PRO A 773 -44.38 -5.49 -14.61
CA PRO A 773 -45.09 -5.61 -15.88
C PRO A 773 -45.89 -4.39 -16.35
N ALA A 774 -45.96 -3.33 -15.54
CA ALA A 774 -46.59 -2.06 -15.88
C ALA A 774 -45.79 -1.21 -16.90
N ASP A 775 -44.48 -1.41 -17.05
CA ASP A 775 -43.66 -0.49 -17.86
C ASP A 775 -42.53 -1.09 -18.75
N PRO A 776 -42.78 -2.16 -19.53
CA PRO A 776 -41.85 -2.61 -20.57
C PRO A 776 -41.56 -1.60 -21.71
N PRO A 777 -42.33 -0.51 -21.96
CA PRO A 777 -41.89 0.55 -22.88
C PRO A 777 -40.81 1.45 -22.29
N SER A 778 -40.90 1.89 -21.02
CA SER A 778 -40.02 2.97 -20.53
C SER A 778 -38.55 2.59 -20.48
N VAL A 779 -38.20 1.35 -20.12
CA VAL A 779 -36.81 0.86 -20.20
C VAL A 779 -36.27 1.03 -21.62
N LYS A 780 -37.06 0.70 -22.65
CA LYS A 780 -36.64 0.82 -24.06
C LYS A 780 -36.68 2.25 -24.58
N VAL A 781 -37.55 3.09 -24.04
CA VAL A 781 -37.65 4.52 -24.41
C VAL A 781 -36.55 5.35 -23.72
N ALA A 782 -36.22 5.09 -22.46
CA ALA A 782 -35.10 5.70 -21.75
C ALA A 782 -33.78 5.32 -22.44
N ARG A 783 -33.57 4.02 -22.66
CA ARG A 783 -32.50 3.44 -23.48
C ARG A 783 -32.34 4.15 -24.83
N GLN A 784 -33.41 4.23 -25.63
CA GLN A 784 -33.37 4.88 -26.94
C GLN A 784 -33.12 6.39 -26.85
N ALA A 785 -33.74 7.08 -25.89
CA ALA A 785 -33.59 8.53 -25.70
C ALA A 785 -32.19 8.91 -25.19
N GLU A 786 -31.56 8.06 -24.37
CA GLU A 786 -30.20 8.28 -23.89
C GLU A 786 -29.15 7.95 -24.96
N ILE A 787 -29.35 6.89 -25.77
CA ILE A 787 -28.58 6.70 -27.02
C ILE A 787 -28.71 7.95 -27.89
N GLU A 788 -29.92 8.43 -28.17
CA GLU A 788 -30.13 9.60 -29.03
C GLU A 788 -29.52 10.89 -28.44
N ALA A 789 -29.54 11.06 -27.12
CA ALA A 789 -28.88 12.17 -26.43
C ALA A 789 -27.35 12.08 -26.51
N ILE A 790 -26.75 10.95 -26.16
CA ILE A 790 -25.29 10.75 -26.16
C ILE A 790 -24.75 10.78 -27.58
N SER A 791 -25.35 10.05 -28.52
CA SER A 791 -25.03 10.12 -29.95
C SER A 791 -25.24 11.53 -30.53
N GLY A 792 -26.18 12.30 -29.99
CA GLY A 792 -26.36 13.72 -30.28
C GLY A 792 -25.18 14.55 -29.82
N TRP A 793 -24.82 14.47 -28.53
CA TRP A 793 -23.69 15.20 -27.94
C TRP A 793 -22.34 14.82 -28.55
N LEU A 794 -22.12 13.53 -28.87
CA LEU A 794 -20.92 13.08 -29.57
C LEU A 794 -20.84 13.70 -30.97
N LYS A 795 -21.96 13.77 -31.71
CA LYS A 795 -22.00 14.43 -33.02
C LYS A 795 -21.83 15.95 -32.91
N GLU A 796 -22.40 16.60 -31.91
CA GLU A 796 -22.12 18.02 -31.63
C GLU A 796 -20.63 18.23 -31.31
N TYR A 797 -20.03 17.35 -30.50
CA TYR A 797 -18.60 17.41 -30.15
C TYR A 797 -17.69 17.18 -31.36
N GLU A 798 -17.98 16.20 -32.22
CA GLU A 798 -17.20 15.97 -33.45
C GLU A 798 -17.33 17.11 -34.46
N ASN A 799 -18.53 17.69 -34.61
CA ASN A 799 -18.73 18.90 -35.42
C ASN A 799 -18.11 20.15 -34.78
N SER A 800 -17.86 20.16 -33.46
CA SER A 800 -17.17 21.25 -32.76
C SER A 800 -15.65 21.26 -32.93
N ARG A 801 -15.07 20.32 -33.69
CA ARG A 801 -13.64 20.34 -34.07
C ARG A 801 -13.32 21.44 -35.09
N TYR A 802 -13.45 22.70 -34.67
CA TYR A 802 -12.87 23.87 -35.33
C TYR A 802 -11.82 24.48 -34.39
N ASP A 803 -10.55 24.44 -34.82
CA ASP A 803 -9.35 25.04 -34.18
C ASP A 803 -9.25 24.95 -32.64
N HIS A 804 -8.48 23.96 -32.15
CA HIS A 804 -7.31 24.21 -31.30
C HIS A 804 -6.39 22.99 -31.18
#